data_AF-A0A1Q7HR72-F1
#
_entry.id   AF-A0A1Q7HR72-F1
#
_cell.length_a   1.000
_cell.length_b   1.000
_cell.length_c   1.000
_cell.angle_alpha   90.00
_cell.angle_beta   90.00
_cell.angle_gamma   90.00
#
_symmetry.space_group_name_H-M   'P 1'
#
loop_
_entity.id
_entity.type
_entity.pdbx_description
1 polymer ?
#
loop_
_entity_poly.entity_id
_entity_poly.type
_entity_poly.pdbx_seq_one_letter_code
_entity_poly.pdbx_strand_id
1 'polypeptide(L)'
;LSSYLLCVCVGSLEATAPAMTSSGVPCRVWLPRGLARDGVYARDLHRDALDWLEPYTRVPYPYRKMDGIGLPDFSAGAMENPAAVTYRMRVVAADPENASTAQLKQTFEYVAHELTHMWWGDLVTFAWWDDIWLNEAFATFVGHKCNDGCRPEWRFWRDFILQVVVGFELDALASTHAIHSEARTVDEAWQRFDAVSYQKGAAVLRMLEGYLGAEVFREGVHLYLTQHYESNATASDFWRALDDASRADVTRIASAWINEPGHPLVECRRDGDAVVLSQRRFCFDRALSSAQRWPIPMVVKIDGQERPVLFDAGEMRLPLAKASWLFPNARGIGFYRFALDDDLFAALLPKVRSLEPEERLVLVDNQWALVRAGVRSVATYVELLRALRGESDRAVLTAVYERLLWIWSHALPETQRARFGAVVSRVFQPQLDRLGWDPPSNESDDDRQLRPLAINALGVIAGDPAVLAEARRRIEGHLDGRPADPNLILALANVAAAHGDAALHARYYAHRQAVVLTDVQEEQRFMNAFALFRDEKAIAANVAALLDGTIRDQDVMLLLRELMRVPEGRPAYSRAIRERWDRFAPLDASIRNDVLASLARSTDPALVRDAEAFLRERTEPDMRESAQRDLETLRLNAAAAERVAAELSAALR
;
A
#
# COMPACT_ATOMS: atom_id res chain seq x y z
N LEU A 1 21.92 20.68 9.40
CA LEU A 1 20.51 20.66 8.95
C LEU A 1 20.44 21.11 7.50
N SER A 2 19.88 20.25 6.64
CA SER A 2 19.68 20.51 5.21
C SER A 2 18.58 21.55 4.98
N SER A 3 18.63 22.29 3.88
CA SER A 3 17.71 23.42 3.63
C SER A 3 16.24 23.00 3.49
N TYR A 4 15.98 21.81 2.93
CA TYR A 4 14.63 21.28 2.71
C TYR A 4 13.84 20.99 4.01
N LEU A 5 14.55 20.94 5.14
CA LEU A 5 13.98 20.66 6.47
C LEU A 5 13.55 21.92 7.23
N LEU A 6 13.93 23.11 6.76
CA LEU A 6 13.55 24.37 7.40
C LEU A 6 12.03 24.57 7.34
N CYS A 7 11.40 24.75 8.50
CA CYS A 7 9.95 24.93 8.62
C CYS A 7 9.60 26.15 9.49
N VAL A 8 8.63 26.93 9.01
CA VAL A 8 7.98 28.01 9.78
C VAL A 8 6.48 27.92 9.54
N CYS A 9 5.71 27.69 10.61
CA CYS A 9 4.25 27.69 10.55
C CYS A 9 3.69 28.90 11.32
N VAL A 10 2.80 29.65 10.68
CA VAL A 10 2.06 30.76 11.31
C VAL A 10 0.57 30.54 11.04
N GLY A 11 -0.22 30.46 12.10
CA GLY A 11 -1.66 30.25 11.99
C GLY A 11 -2.35 30.29 13.35
N SER A 12 -3.68 30.25 13.32
CA SER A 12 -4.51 30.16 14.53
C SER A 12 -4.58 28.71 14.99
N LEU A 13 -3.50 28.25 15.61
CA LEU A 13 -3.34 26.88 16.09
C LEU A 13 -3.47 26.79 17.62
N GLU A 14 -3.93 25.65 18.09
CA GLU A 14 -4.01 25.27 19.49
C GLU A 14 -3.24 23.96 19.69
N ALA A 15 -2.39 23.92 20.73
CA ALA A 15 -1.60 22.73 21.05
C ALA A 15 -2.31 21.85 22.07
N THR A 16 -2.16 20.54 21.92
CA THR A 16 -2.37 19.60 23.02
C THR A 16 -1.50 19.96 24.23
N ALA A 17 -1.91 19.59 25.44
CA ALA A 17 -0.99 19.52 26.58
C ALA A 17 0.22 18.62 26.25
N PRO A 18 1.44 18.94 26.70
CA PRO A 18 2.63 18.16 26.34
C PRO A 18 2.62 16.77 26.99
N ALA A 19 3.08 15.77 26.25
CA ALA A 19 3.50 14.48 26.77
C ALA A 19 5.04 14.45 26.81
N MET A 20 5.64 13.96 27.88
CA MET A 20 7.10 13.88 28.00
C MET A 20 7.59 12.48 27.61
N THR A 21 8.64 12.38 26.80
CA THR A 21 9.39 11.13 26.62
C THR A 21 10.15 10.78 27.89
N SER A 22 10.63 9.53 27.98
CA SER A 22 11.53 9.07 29.03
C SER A 22 12.85 9.86 29.10
N SER A 23 13.32 10.37 27.96
CA SER A 23 14.48 11.26 27.83
C SER A 23 14.20 12.74 28.12
N GLY A 24 12.94 13.10 28.42
CA GLY A 24 12.54 14.46 28.80
C GLY A 24 12.22 15.40 27.62
N VAL A 25 11.95 14.86 26.44
CA VAL A 25 11.53 15.62 25.26
C VAL A 25 10.01 15.89 25.34
N PRO A 26 9.56 17.15 25.31
CA PRO A 26 8.14 17.47 25.24
C PRO A 26 7.58 17.25 23.83
N CYS A 27 6.56 16.41 23.73
CA CYS A 27 5.78 16.12 22.53
C CYS A 27 4.44 16.87 22.55
N ARG A 28 4.10 17.58 21.46
CA ARG A 28 2.79 18.24 21.29
C ARG A 28 2.26 18.03 19.87
N VAL A 29 0.95 18.12 19.71
CA VAL A 29 0.30 18.26 18.40
C VAL A 29 -0.44 19.59 18.34
N TRP A 30 -0.23 20.31 17.24
CA TRP A 30 -0.84 21.60 16.93
C TRP A 30 -1.88 21.42 15.83
N LEU A 31 -3.11 21.84 16.12
CA LEU A 31 -4.24 21.76 15.19
C LEU A 31 -4.97 23.11 15.14
N PRO A 32 -5.83 23.36 14.13
CA PRO A 32 -6.75 24.48 14.16
C PRO A 32 -7.52 24.54 15.49
N ARG A 33 -7.77 25.76 15.99
CA ARG A 33 -8.47 25.97 17.26
C ARG A 33 -9.75 25.15 17.37
N GLY A 34 -9.95 24.50 18.51
CA GLY A 34 -11.10 23.63 18.77
C GLY A 34 -10.86 22.14 18.44
N LEU A 35 -9.81 21.81 17.69
CA LEU A 35 -9.47 20.42 17.32
C LEU A 35 -8.33 19.82 18.14
N ALA A 36 -7.75 20.56 19.10
CA ALA A 36 -6.58 20.09 19.85
C ALA A 36 -6.80 18.75 20.57
N ARG A 37 -8.04 18.44 20.98
CA ARG A 37 -8.38 17.13 21.57
C ARG A 37 -8.11 15.97 20.60
N ASP A 38 -8.38 16.15 19.32
CA ASP A 38 -8.24 15.10 18.30
C ASP A 38 -6.78 14.76 18.03
N GLY A 39 -5.85 15.65 18.41
CA GLY A 39 -4.40 15.46 18.31
C GLY A 39 -3.78 14.67 19.47
N VAL A 40 -4.54 14.36 20.52
CA VAL A 40 -4.03 13.72 21.74
C VAL A 40 -3.46 12.33 21.45
N TYR A 41 -4.14 11.55 20.62
CA TYR A 41 -3.68 10.22 20.24
C TYR A 41 -2.35 10.28 19.48
N ALA A 42 -2.26 11.13 18.45
CA ALA A 42 -1.03 11.31 17.68
C ALA A 42 0.14 11.80 18.56
N ARG A 43 -0.10 12.73 19.50
CA ARG A 43 0.89 13.19 20.48
C ARG A 43 1.46 12.04 21.31
N ASP A 44 0.61 11.16 21.79
CA ASP A 44 1.04 10.03 22.62
C ASP A 44 1.84 9.02 21.79
N LEU A 45 1.49 8.84 20.52
CA LEU A 45 2.30 8.05 19.59
C LEU A 45 3.65 8.69 19.30
N HIS A 46 3.75 10.03 19.24
CA HIS A 46 5.04 10.70 19.09
C HIS A 46 5.97 10.39 20.26
N ARG A 47 5.43 10.43 21.49
CA ARG A 47 6.18 10.02 22.68
C ARG A 47 6.61 8.55 22.59
N ASP A 48 5.66 7.65 22.34
CA ASP A 48 5.90 6.21 22.34
C ASP A 48 6.93 5.81 21.26
N ALA A 49 6.88 6.44 20.09
CA ALA A 49 7.82 6.19 19.02
C ALA A 49 9.24 6.68 19.34
N LEU A 50 9.39 7.88 19.91
CA LEU A 50 10.71 8.37 20.35
C LEU A 50 11.30 7.48 21.46
N ASP A 51 10.49 7.06 22.42
CA ASP A 51 10.90 6.16 23.50
C ASP A 51 11.33 4.77 22.99
N TRP A 52 10.91 4.39 21.78
CA TRP A 52 11.35 3.16 21.12
C TRP A 52 12.57 3.36 20.20
N LEU A 53 12.57 4.44 19.41
CA LEU A 53 13.60 4.73 18.41
C LEU A 53 14.96 5.06 19.04
N GLU A 54 14.99 5.80 20.15
CA GLU A 54 16.24 6.13 20.85
C GLU A 54 16.99 4.87 21.31
N PRO A 55 16.38 3.92 22.03
CA PRO A 55 17.02 2.64 22.33
C PRO A 55 17.40 1.84 21.08
N TYR A 56 16.53 1.78 20.07
CA TYR A 56 16.79 0.99 18.86
C TYR A 56 18.05 1.46 18.14
N THR A 57 18.16 2.76 17.86
CA THR A 57 19.30 3.37 17.17
C THR A 57 20.54 3.49 18.05
N ARG A 58 20.36 3.50 19.39
CA ARG A 58 21.37 3.84 20.39
C ARG A 58 22.01 5.21 20.16
N VAL A 59 21.27 6.12 19.54
CA VAL A 59 21.66 7.51 19.30
C VAL A 59 20.55 8.40 19.88
N PRO A 60 20.84 9.34 20.79
CA PRO A 60 19.82 10.20 21.38
C PRO A 60 19.11 11.07 20.34
N TYR A 61 17.84 11.39 20.59
CA TYR A 61 17.10 12.37 19.80
C TYR A 61 17.76 13.76 19.93
N PRO A 62 18.21 14.39 18.83
CA PRO A 62 19.09 15.56 18.92
C PRO A 62 18.36 16.89 19.19
N TYR A 63 17.02 16.91 19.12
CA TYR A 63 16.23 18.15 19.21
C TYR A 63 15.55 18.34 20.58
N ARG A 64 15.24 19.60 20.91
CA ARG A 64 14.72 19.97 22.25
C ARG A 64 13.24 19.70 22.48
N LYS A 65 12.47 19.47 21.41
CA LYS A 65 11.03 19.22 21.43
C LYS A 65 10.64 18.39 20.22
N MET A 66 9.44 17.83 20.26
CA MET A 66 8.77 17.23 19.12
C MET A 66 7.39 17.90 19.02
N ASP A 67 7.14 18.62 17.93
CA ASP A 67 5.81 19.14 17.63
C ASP A 67 5.32 18.52 16.32
N GLY A 68 4.13 17.91 16.33
CA GLY A 68 3.37 17.57 15.13
C GLY A 68 2.42 18.71 14.77
N ILE A 69 2.29 19.06 13.50
CA ILE A 69 1.46 20.19 13.04
C ILE A 69 0.50 19.69 11.95
N GLY A 70 -0.80 19.68 12.23
CA GLY A 70 -1.82 19.30 11.26
C GLY A 70 -2.19 20.46 10.36
N LEU A 71 -1.95 20.30 9.06
CA LEU A 71 -2.22 21.28 8.02
C LEU A 71 -3.54 20.96 7.30
N PRO A 72 -4.47 21.94 7.17
CA PRO A 72 -5.75 21.74 6.46
C PRO A 72 -5.56 21.44 4.97
N ASP A 73 -4.57 22.10 4.36
CA ASP A 73 -4.19 21.91 2.97
C ASP A 73 -2.69 21.56 2.88
N PHE A 74 -2.39 20.36 2.40
CA PHE A 74 -1.04 19.80 2.30
C PHE A 74 -0.97 18.73 1.21
N SER A 75 -0.05 18.91 0.25
CA SER A 75 0.07 18.04 -0.93
C SER A 75 0.65 16.66 -0.58
N ALA A 76 1.67 16.61 0.29
CA ALA A 76 2.23 15.36 0.80
C ALA A 76 1.35 14.73 1.91
N GLY A 77 1.71 13.54 2.39
CA GLY A 77 1.05 12.93 3.55
C GLY A 77 1.51 13.55 4.87
N ALA A 78 2.83 13.70 5.01
CA ALA A 78 3.54 14.36 6.10
C ALA A 78 4.93 14.83 5.59
N MET A 79 5.68 15.54 6.43
CA MET A 79 7.05 15.98 6.16
C MET A 79 7.82 16.11 7.47
N GLU A 80 9.03 15.58 7.49
CA GLU A 80 9.85 15.26 8.66
C GLU A 80 10.56 16.46 9.32
N ASN A 81 10.08 17.69 9.11
CA ASN A 81 10.79 18.88 9.59
C ASN A 81 11.16 18.79 11.09
N PRO A 82 12.46 18.79 11.46
CA PRO A 82 12.87 18.56 12.84
C PRO A 82 12.22 19.48 13.85
N ALA A 83 11.71 18.88 14.93
CA ALA A 83 10.98 19.56 16.00
C ALA A 83 9.68 20.28 15.58
N ALA A 84 9.22 20.13 14.33
CA ALA A 84 8.03 20.76 13.76
C ALA A 84 7.45 19.94 12.58
N VAL A 85 7.30 18.63 12.77
CA VAL A 85 6.85 17.68 11.75
C VAL A 85 5.45 18.06 11.28
N THR A 86 5.24 18.18 9.97
CA THR A 86 3.94 18.58 9.41
C THR A 86 3.18 17.38 8.86
N TYR A 87 1.85 17.40 8.97
CA TYR A 87 0.97 16.30 8.57
C TYR A 87 -0.26 16.84 7.86
N ARG A 88 -0.85 16.06 6.95
CA ARG A 88 -2.26 16.26 6.61
C ARG A 88 -3.10 16.15 7.88
N MET A 89 -4.03 17.08 8.07
CA MET A 89 -4.86 17.13 9.29
C MET A 89 -5.56 15.78 9.60
N ARG A 90 -6.06 15.07 8.58
CA ARG A 90 -6.71 13.75 8.76
C ARG A 90 -5.83 12.66 9.37
N VAL A 91 -4.50 12.81 9.30
CA VAL A 91 -3.55 11.84 9.87
C VAL A 91 -3.47 12.04 11.38
N VAL A 92 -3.34 13.29 11.84
CA VAL A 92 -3.07 13.60 13.25
C VAL A 92 -4.30 14.02 14.06
N ALA A 93 -5.39 14.45 13.42
CA ALA A 93 -6.69 14.66 14.06
C ALA A 93 -7.47 13.33 14.09
N ALA A 94 -7.05 12.42 14.96
CA ALA A 94 -7.58 11.07 15.07
C ALA A 94 -8.02 10.80 16.52
N ASP A 95 -9.26 11.16 16.84
CA ASP A 95 -9.88 10.87 18.13
C ASP A 95 -10.24 9.38 18.24
N PRO A 96 -9.70 8.61 19.21
CA PRO A 96 -10.00 7.19 19.38
C PRO A 96 -11.48 6.88 19.64
N GLU A 97 -12.30 7.86 20.06
CA GLU A 97 -13.75 7.67 20.20
C GLU A 97 -14.48 7.65 18.85
N ASN A 98 -13.92 8.31 17.84
CA ASN A 98 -14.58 8.57 16.54
C ASN A 98 -13.81 8.00 15.35
N ALA A 99 -12.54 7.64 15.50
CA ALA A 99 -11.70 7.05 14.46
C ALA A 99 -11.89 5.53 14.38
N SER A 100 -11.75 4.97 13.18
CA SER A 100 -11.71 3.51 13.03
C SER A 100 -10.35 2.95 13.47
N THR A 101 -10.28 1.67 13.84
CA THR A 101 -9.02 0.97 14.12
C THR A 101 -8.04 1.10 12.95
N ALA A 102 -8.53 1.04 11.71
CA ALA A 102 -7.70 1.22 10.52
C ALA A 102 -7.09 2.63 10.45
N GLN A 103 -7.86 3.67 10.82
CA GLN A 103 -7.35 5.03 10.90
C GLN A 103 -6.31 5.19 12.01
N LEU A 104 -6.56 4.63 13.20
CA LEU A 104 -5.61 4.71 14.31
C LEU A 104 -4.27 4.03 13.97
N LYS A 105 -4.33 2.87 13.30
CA LYS A 105 -3.15 2.20 12.72
C LYS A 105 -2.41 3.08 11.72
N GLN A 106 -3.14 3.65 10.75
CA GLN A 106 -2.55 4.54 9.76
C GLN A 106 -1.89 5.75 10.42
N THR A 107 -2.53 6.42 11.38
CA THR A 107 -1.93 7.52 12.14
C THR A 107 -0.59 7.09 12.75
N PHE A 108 -0.52 5.88 13.33
CA PHE A 108 0.73 5.40 13.90
C PHE A 108 1.80 5.08 12.87
N GLU A 109 1.45 4.51 11.72
CA GLU A 109 2.39 4.27 10.62
C GLU A 109 3.05 5.57 10.17
N TYR A 110 2.26 6.63 9.92
CA TYR A 110 2.81 7.95 9.58
C TYR A 110 3.69 8.51 10.70
N VAL A 111 3.22 8.50 11.95
CA VAL A 111 3.99 9.01 13.09
C VAL A 111 5.35 8.31 13.23
N ALA A 112 5.39 6.99 13.09
CA ALA A 112 6.63 6.22 13.21
C ALA A 112 7.56 6.44 12.00
N HIS A 113 7.01 6.58 10.79
CA HIS A 113 7.77 6.96 9.59
C HIS A 113 8.45 8.31 9.78
N GLU A 114 7.68 9.34 10.11
CA GLU A 114 8.21 10.70 10.29
C GLU A 114 9.21 10.80 11.45
N LEU A 115 9.01 10.08 12.55
CA LEU A 115 9.95 10.11 13.66
C LEU A 115 11.22 9.31 13.42
N THR A 116 11.18 8.33 12.51
CA THR A 116 12.40 7.65 12.06
C THR A 116 13.31 8.61 11.31
N HIS A 117 12.75 9.57 10.57
CA HIS A 117 13.54 10.56 9.83
C HIS A 117 14.45 11.44 10.69
N MET A 118 14.12 11.58 11.97
CA MET A 118 14.95 12.29 12.96
C MET A 118 16.38 11.71 13.04
N TRP A 119 16.56 10.45 12.64
CA TRP A 119 17.87 9.81 12.44
C TRP A 119 18.24 9.68 10.95
N TRP A 120 17.31 9.28 10.09
CA TRP A 120 17.52 9.09 8.65
C TRP A 120 16.91 10.22 7.82
N GLY A 121 17.73 11.16 7.38
CA GLY A 121 17.33 12.34 6.63
C GLY A 121 17.64 13.62 7.36
N ASP A 122 17.44 13.64 8.67
CA ASP A 122 17.69 14.84 9.47
C ASP A 122 19.07 14.86 10.12
N LEU A 123 19.39 13.82 10.91
CA LEU A 123 20.68 13.68 11.58
C LEU A 123 21.76 13.22 10.60
N VAL A 124 21.45 12.21 9.79
CA VAL A 124 22.28 11.75 8.68
C VAL A 124 21.48 11.91 7.40
N THR A 125 21.80 12.92 6.59
CA THR A 125 21.13 13.16 5.31
C THR A 125 21.85 12.43 4.17
N PHE A 126 21.16 11.91 3.17
CA PHE A 126 21.82 11.47 1.93
C PHE A 126 22.71 12.58 1.34
N ALA A 127 23.74 12.21 0.59
CA ALA A 127 24.66 13.16 -0.04
C ALA A 127 24.03 13.88 -1.25
N TRP A 128 23.21 13.17 -2.01
CA TRP A 128 22.47 13.71 -3.15
C TRP A 128 21.17 12.94 -3.40
N TRP A 129 20.26 13.52 -4.18
CA TRP A 129 18.89 13.03 -4.40
C TRP A 129 18.80 11.66 -5.09
N ASP A 130 19.89 11.19 -5.69
CA ASP A 130 19.99 9.83 -6.22
C ASP A 130 19.93 8.75 -5.12
N ASP A 131 20.23 9.14 -3.88
CA ASP A 131 20.19 8.32 -2.68
C ASP A 131 19.00 8.65 -1.75
N ILE A 132 17.93 9.30 -2.24
CA ILE A 132 16.72 9.63 -1.44
C ILE A 132 16.12 8.41 -0.74
N TRP A 133 16.26 7.23 -1.34
CA TRP A 133 15.81 5.96 -0.76
C TRP A 133 16.45 5.67 0.62
N LEU A 134 17.67 6.16 0.91
CA LEU A 134 18.30 6.01 2.22
C LEU A 134 17.49 6.63 3.34
N ASN A 135 16.72 7.68 3.05
CA ASN A 135 15.79 8.25 4.01
C ASN A 135 14.50 7.42 4.00
N GLU A 136 13.84 7.35 2.84
CA GLU A 136 12.46 6.87 2.74
C GLU A 136 12.31 5.36 2.98
N ALA A 137 13.25 4.55 2.51
CA ALA A 137 13.24 3.11 2.75
C ALA A 137 13.46 2.79 4.24
N PHE A 138 14.34 3.55 4.91
CA PHE A 138 14.59 3.37 6.33
C PHE A 138 13.43 3.86 7.18
N ALA A 139 12.88 5.04 6.87
CA ALA A 139 11.68 5.54 7.52
C ALA A 139 10.52 4.55 7.39
N THR A 140 10.34 3.96 6.20
CA THR A 140 9.34 2.92 5.97
C THR A 140 9.66 1.65 6.77
N PHE A 141 10.90 1.13 6.71
CA PHE A 141 11.27 -0.15 7.34
C PHE A 141 11.34 -0.06 8.87
N VAL A 142 12.14 0.86 9.40
CA VAL A 142 12.34 1.05 10.85
C VAL A 142 11.09 1.65 11.48
N GLY A 143 10.32 2.48 10.77
CA GLY A 143 8.99 2.91 11.19
C GLY A 143 8.08 1.72 11.49
N HIS A 144 7.99 0.74 10.58
CA HIS A 144 7.23 -0.49 10.83
C HIS A 144 7.78 -1.32 12.00
N LYS A 145 9.10 -1.36 12.21
CA LYS A 145 9.69 -1.98 13.40
C LYS A 145 9.26 -1.27 14.68
N CYS A 146 9.22 0.05 14.67
CA CYS A 146 8.73 0.85 15.79
C CYS A 146 7.25 0.58 16.05
N ASN A 147 6.43 0.55 15.00
CA ASN A 147 5.01 0.24 15.12
C ASN A 147 4.77 -1.13 15.76
N ASP A 148 5.44 -2.17 15.25
CA ASP A 148 5.35 -3.54 15.76
C ASP A 148 5.92 -3.68 17.18
N GLY A 149 6.99 -2.95 17.50
CA GLY A 149 7.60 -2.94 18.84
C GLY A 149 6.75 -2.25 19.90
N CYS A 150 6.04 -1.18 19.56
CA CYS A 150 5.15 -0.46 20.48
C CYS A 150 3.76 -1.09 20.59
N ARG A 151 3.27 -1.74 19.51
CA ARG A 151 1.93 -2.35 19.41
C ARG A 151 2.00 -3.74 18.74
N PRO A 152 2.66 -4.74 19.36
CA PRO A 152 2.81 -6.07 18.76
C PRO A 152 1.48 -6.79 18.49
N GLU A 153 0.43 -6.45 19.24
CA GLU A 153 -0.94 -6.94 19.03
C GLU A 153 -1.51 -6.57 17.66
N TRP A 154 -0.99 -5.52 17.02
CA TRP A 154 -1.43 -5.04 15.71
C TRP A 154 -0.79 -5.79 14.54
N ARG A 155 0.32 -6.51 14.77
CA ARG A 155 1.02 -7.36 13.78
C ARG A 155 1.26 -6.64 12.44
N PHE A 156 1.97 -5.51 12.50
CA PHE A 156 2.17 -4.60 11.37
C PHE A 156 2.88 -5.24 10.17
N TRP A 157 3.65 -6.31 10.38
CA TRP A 157 4.33 -6.99 9.29
C TRP A 157 3.39 -7.57 8.23
N ARG A 158 2.14 -7.90 8.57
CA ARG A 158 1.13 -8.30 7.59
C ARG A 158 0.65 -7.11 6.75
N ASP A 159 0.50 -5.94 7.37
CA ASP A 159 0.11 -4.69 6.70
C ASP A 159 1.26 -4.20 5.78
N PHE A 160 2.50 -4.27 6.25
CA PHE A 160 3.70 -4.00 5.43
C PHE A 160 3.72 -4.83 4.15
N ILE A 161 3.41 -6.14 4.21
CA ILE A 161 3.42 -6.98 3.01
C ILE A 161 2.35 -6.54 2.01
N LEU A 162 1.16 -6.12 2.47
CA LEU A 162 0.13 -5.55 1.58
C LEU A 162 0.64 -4.26 0.91
N GLN A 163 1.34 -3.41 1.66
CA GLN A 163 1.91 -2.18 1.12
C GLN A 163 3.00 -2.46 0.09
N VAL A 164 3.86 -3.46 0.28
CA VAL A 164 4.96 -3.81 -0.64
C VAL A 164 4.49 -4.23 -2.04
N VAL A 165 3.23 -4.66 -2.18
CA VAL A 165 2.65 -5.08 -3.48
C VAL A 165 2.82 -4.00 -4.55
N VAL A 166 2.60 -2.72 -4.22
CA VAL A 166 2.74 -1.62 -5.20
C VAL A 166 4.18 -1.44 -5.67
N GLY A 167 5.16 -1.73 -4.82
CA GLY A 167 6.58 -1.77 -5.21
C GLY A 167 6.86 -2.90 -6.20
N PHE A 168 6.32 -4.10 -5.98
CA PHE A 168 6.41 -5.18 -6.96
C PHE A 168 5.72 -4.84 -8.29
N GLU A 169 4.55 -4.22 -8.25
CA GLU A 169 3.80 -3.90 -9.48
C GLU A 169 4.53 -2.86 -10.34
N LEU A 170 5.05 -1.81 -9.70
CA LEU A 170 5.85 -0.78 -10.35
C LEU A 170 7.15 -1.33 -10.93
N ASP A 171 7.85 -2.14 -10.13
CA ASP A 171 9.15 -2.68 -10.49
C ASP A 171 9.10 -3.80 -11.54
N ALA A 172 7.90 -4.33 -11.84
CA ALA A 172 7.67 -5.27 -12.92
C ALA A 172 7.48 -4.60 -14.30
N LEU A 173 7.46 -3.26 -14.36
CA LEU A 173 7.33 -2.49 -15.60
C LEU A 173 8.68 -2.33 -16.32
N ALA A 174 8.62 -2.10 -17.62
CA ALA A 174 9.77 -1.72 -18.44
C ALA A 174 10.28 -0.33 -18.04
N SER A 175 9.35 0.58 -17.74
CA SER A 175 9.60 1.96 -17.34
C SER A 175 10.05 2.12 -15.88
N THR A 176 10.30 1.03 -15.14
CA THR A 176 10.83 1.12 -13.77
C THR A 176 12.26 1.69 -13.76
N HIS A 177 12.71 2.12 -12.59
CA HIS A 177 14.10 2.52 -12.34
C HIS A 177 14.74 1.66 -11.24
N ALA A 178 16.07 1.76 -11.14
CA ALA A 178 16.83 1.22 -10.01
C ALA A 178 16.55 2.05 -8.74
N ILE A 179 16.75 1.48 -7.55
CA ILE A 179 16.52 2.18 -6.28
C ILE A 179 17.49 3.37 -6.17
N HIS A 180 18.77 3.14 -6.42
CA HIS A 180 19.72 4.22 -6.70
C HIS A 180 19.56 4.61 -8.16
N SER A 181 19.16 5.86 -8.39
CA SER A 181 19.00 6.34 -9.74
C SER A 181 19.29 7.82 -9.81
N GLU A 182 20.00 8.23 -10.86
CA GLU A 182 20.48 9.60 -11.02
C GLU A 182 19.31 10.60 -11.05
N ALA A 183 19.43 11.69 -10.31
CA ALA A 183 18.53 12.83 -10.32
C ALA A 183 19.33 14.11 -10.56
N ARG A 184 19.17 14.70 -11.76
CA ARG A 184 19.89 15.91 -12.21
C ARG A 184 19.07 17.17 -12.07
N THR A 185 17.75 17.02 -12.06
CA THR A 185 16.78 18.12 -11.95
C THR A 185 15.88 17.93 -10.74
N VAL A 186 15.22 19.01 -10.32
CA VAL A 186 14.23 18.98 -9.24
C VAL A 186 13.08 18.04 -9.59
N ASP A 187 12.62 18.05 -10.84
CA ASP A 187 11.52 17.18 -11.30
C ASP A 187 11.92 15.70 -11.30
N GLU A 188 13.16 15.40 -11.73
CA GLU A 188 13.70 14.03 -11.64
C GLU A 188 13.79 13.57 -10.17
N ALA A 189 14.24 14.44 -9.26
CA ALA A 189 14.28 14.12 -7.83
C ALA A 189 12.85 13.86 -7.28
N TRP A 190 11.87 14.69 -7.64
CA TRP A 190 10.47 14.51 -7.25
C TRP A 190 9.88 13.19 -7.73
N GLN A 191 10.26 12.73 -8.92
CA GLN A 191 9.77 11.46 -9.47
C GLN A 191 10.31 10.23 -8.75
N ARG A 192 11.36 10.37 -7.93
CA ARG A 192 11.89 9.28 -7.09
C ARG A 192 11.17 9.12 -5.76
N PHE A 193 10.23 10.01 -5.43
CA PHE A 193 9.31 9.79 -4.31
C PHE A 193 8.19 8.82 -4.73
N ASP A 194 8.55 7.56 -4.92
CA ASP A 194 7.63 6.53 -5.40
C ASP A 194 7.85 5.16 -4.74
N ALA A 195 7.08 4.16 -5.17
CA ALA A 195 7.09 2.85 -4.52
C ALA A 195 8.40 2.07 -4.65
N VAL A 196 9.31 2.48 -5.54
CA VAL A 196 10.66 1.90 -5.62
C VAL A 196 11.51 2.39 -4.44
N SER A 197 11.51 3.69 -4.16
CA SER A 197 12.30 4.26 -3.06
C SER A 197 11.74 3.87 -1.69
N TYR A 198 10.42 3.87 -1.52
CA TYR A 198 9.77 3.54 -0.25
C TYR A 198 9.64 2.03 -0.04
N GLN A 199 8.72 1.39 -0.77
CA GLN A 199 8.33 0.01 -0.50
C GLN A 199 9.37 -1.02 -0.96
N LYS A 200 9.92 -0.90 -2.17
CA LYS A 200 10.98 -1.83 -2.63
C LYS A 200 12.23 -1.68 -1.77
N GLY A 201 12.69 -0.44 -1.54
CA GLY A 201 13.82 -0.15 -0.65
C GLY A 201 13.65 -0.80 0.73
N ALA A 202 12.50 -0.57 1.39
CA ALA A 202 12.21 -1.13 2.71
C ALA A 202 12.16 -2.67 2.70
N ALA A 203 11.59 -3.27 1.65
CA ALA A 203 11.52 -4.72 1.51
C ALA A 203 12.91 -5.35 1.30
N VAL A 204 13.80 -4.68 0.55
CA VAL A 204 15.20 -5.09 0.40
C VAL A 204 15.93 -5.01 1.74
N LEU A 205 15.75 -3.93 2.51
CA LEU A 205 16.31 -3.83 3.88
C LEU A 205 15.80 -4.95 4.79
N ARG A 206 14.50 -5.25 4.77
CA ARG A 206 13.90 -6.35 5.53
C ARG A 206 14.46 -7.72 5.12
N MET A 207 14.66 -7.97 3.83
CA MET A 207 15.26 -9.20 3.31
C MET A 207 16.72 -9.34 3.75
N LEU A 208 17.50 -8.26 3.68
CA LEU A 208 18.89 -8.23 4.15
C LEU A 208 18.98 -8.47 5.67
N GLU A 209 18.13 -7.81 6.47
CA GLU A 209 18.05 -8.10 7.91
C GLU A 209 17.69 -9.57 8.18
N GLY A 210 16.73 -10.12 7.43
CA GLY A 210 16.34 -11.52 7.57
C GLY A 210 17.46 -12.52 7.25
N TYR A 211 18.43 -12.10 6.42
CA TYR A 211 19.64 -12.87 6.08
C TYR A 211 20.77 -12.69 7.10
N LEU A 212 21.02 -11.46 7.56
CA LEU A 212 22.11 -11.13 8.48
C LEU A 212 21.78 -11.42 9.95
N GLY A 213 20.49 -11.36 10.30
CA GLY A 213 20.00 -11.35 11.68
C GLY A 213 19.82 -9.93 12.21
N ALA A 214 18.76 -9.71 12.99
CA ALA A 214 18.34 -8.39 13.49
C ALA A 214 19.40 -7.66 14.31
N GLU A 215 20.13 -8.37 15.19
CA GLU A 215 21.17 -7.72 16.03
C GLU A 215 22.38 -7.27 15.22
N VAL A 216 22.80 -8.06 14.22
CA VAL A 216 23.91 -7.69 13.33
C VAL A 216 23.53 -6.50 12.46
N PHE A 217 22.32 -6.51 11.90
CA PHE A 217 21.81 -5.40 11.11
C PHE A 217 21.72 -4.11 11.96
N ARG A 218 21.19 -4.22 13.19
CA ARG A 218 21.09 -3.10 14.14
C ARG A 218 22.46 -2.55 14.53
N GLU A 219 23.47 -3.40 14.70
CA GLU A 219 24.84 -2.94 14.97
C GLU A 219 25.39 -2.12 13.80
N GLY A 220 25.20 -2.55 12.55
CA GLY A 220 25.61 -1.75 11.39
C GLY A 220 24.83 -0.46 11.24
N VAL A 221 23.53 -0.43 11.59
CA VAL A 221 22.75 0.81 11.71
C VAL A 221 23.39 1.77 12.72
N HIS A 222 23.75 1.29 13.91
CA HIS A 222 24.38 2.12 14.93
C HIS A 222 25.74 2.66 14.46
N LEU A 223 26.57 1.82 13.83
CA LEU A 223 27.84 2.24 13.25
C LEU A 223 27.65 3.33 12.18
N TYR A 224 26.70 3.15 11.26
CA TYR A 224 26.38 4.15 10.24
C TYR A 224 25.97 5.50 10.84
N LEU A 225 25.00 5.50 11.76
CA LEU A 225 24.48 6.73 12.37
C LEU A 225 25.55 7.47 13.18
N THR A 226 26.44 6.74 13.86
CA THR A 226 27.51 7.34 14.67
C THR A 226 28.67 7.88 13.82
N GLN A 227 29.04 7.18 12.73
CA GLN A 227 30.10 7.61 11.82
C GLN A 227 29.73 8.86 11.01
N HIS A 228 28.45 9.01 10.67
CA HIS A 228 27.94 10.11 9.84
C HIS A 228 27.10 11.14 10.63
N TYR A 229 27.22 11.15 11.96
CA TYR A 229 26.47 12.04 12.85
C TYR A 229 26.58 13.52 12.42
N GLU A 230 25.42 14.17 12.21
CA GLU A 230 25.31 15.57 11.73
C GLU A 230 26.02 15.83 10.37
N SER A 231 26.10 14.81 9.52
CA SER A 231 26.78 14.85 8.23
C SER A 231 25.93 14.22 7.11
N ASN A 232 26.53 14.12 5.92
CA ASN A 232 25.96 13.42 4.78
C ASN A 232 26.55 12.01 4.62
N ALA A 233 25.78 11.12 3.98
CA ALA A 233 26.23 9.76 3.65
C ALA A 233 25.68 9.27 2.30
N THR A 234 26.32 8.25 1.74
CA THR A 234 25.91 7.55 0.51
C THR A 234 25.45 6.13 0.81
N ALA A 235 24.78 5.47 -0.14
CA ALA A 235 24.40 4.07 0.00
C ALA A 235 25.61 3.17 0.33
N SER A 236 26.75 3.46 -0.29
CA SER A 236 28.00 2.72 -0.05
C SER A 236 28.54 2.86 1.38
N ASP A 237 28.28 3.99 2.05
CA ASP A 237 28.65 4.16 3.46
C ASP A 237 27.85 3.22 4.36
N PHE A 238 26.54 3.10 4.11
CA PHE A 238 25.69 2.17 4.86
C PHE A 238 26.08 0.70 4.63
N TRP A 239 26.36 0.31 3.38
CA TRP A 239 26.78 -1.07 3.09
C TRP A 239 28.09 -1.45 3.76
N ARG A 240 29.07 -0.53 3.80
CA ARG A 240 30.32 -0.75 4.54
C ARG A 240 30.09 -0.92 6.04
N ALA A 241 29.18 -0.14 6.64
CA ALA A 241 28.84 -0.31 8.04
C ALA A 241 28.22 -1.70 8.33
N LEU A 242 27.41 -2.24 7.41
CA LEU A 242 26.90 -3.61 7.50
C LEU A 242 27.99 -4.66 7.27
N ASP A 243 28.92 -4.44 6.34
CA ASP A 243 30.07 -5.34 6.14
C ASP A 243 30.93 -5.43 7.42
N ASP A 244 31.21 -4.30 8.06
CA ASP A 244 31.99 -4.22 9.30
C ASP A 244 31.28 -4.95 10.46
N ALA A 245 29.97 -4.78 10.59
CA ALA A 245 29.17 -5.43 11.64
C ALA A 245 29.02 -6.94 11.41
N SER A 246 28.82 -7.37 10.16
CA SER A 246 28.49 -8.76 9.82
C SER A 246 29.69 -9.62 9.48
N ARG A 247 30.80 -9.02 9.04
CA ARG A 247 31.94 -9.68 8.39
C ARG A 247 31.54 -10.50 7.15
N ALA A 248 30.41 -10.17 6.53
CA ALA A 248 29.95 -10.70 5.26
C ALA A 248 30.11 -9.65 4.15
N ASP A 249 30.09 -10.09 2.90
CA ASP A 249 30.09 -9.20 1.72
C ASP A 249 28.65 -8.75 1.41
N VAL A 250 28.11 -7.90 2.29
CA VAL A 250 26.77 -7.30 2.16
C VAL A 250 26.77 -6.29 1.03
N THR A 251 27.86 -5.54 0.86
CA THR A 251 28.02 -4.58 -0.24
C THR A 251 27.75 -5.22 -1.59
N ARG A 252 28.30 -6.42 -1.88
CA ARG A 252 28.04 -7.11 -3.16
C ARG A 252 26.57 -7.50 -3.33
N ILE A 253 25.92 -7.97 -2.27
CA ILE A 253 24.50 -8.34 -2.32
C ILE A 253 23.65 -7.09 -2.55
N ALA A 254 23.77 -6.09 -1.67
CA ALA A 254 22.98 -4.88 -1.69
C ALA A 254 23.16 -4.08 -2.99
N SER A 255 24.39 -3.95 -3.49
CA SER A 255 24.66 -3.22 -4.74
C SER A 255 23.87 -3.77 -5.92
N ALA A 256 23.69 -5.10 -6.02
CA ALA A 256 22.90 -5.70 -7.09
C ALA A 256 21.40 -5.43 -6.96
N TRP A 257 20.88 -5.24 -5.74
CA TRP A 257 19.46 -4.92 -5.53
C TRP A 257 19.16 -3.43 -5.71
N ILE A 258 20.15 -2.57 -5.45
CA ILE A 258 19.98 -1.12 -5.42
C ILE A 258 20.24 -0.49 -6.80
N ASN A 259 21.26 -0.96 -7.51
CA ASN A 259 21.73 -0.33 -8.76
C ASN A 259 21.04 -0.88 -10.01
N GLU A 260 20.24 -1.94 -9.87
CA GLU A 260 19.61 -2.64 -10.99
C GLU A 260 18.07 -2.51 -10.93
N PRO A 261 17.40 -2.14 -12.04
CA PRO A 261 15.94 -2.08 -12.09
C PRO A 261 15.33 -3.49 -12.13
N GLY A 262 14.12 -3.62 -11.58
CA GLY A 262 13.39 -4.88 -11.56
C GLY A 262 13.73 -5.79 -10.39
N HIS A 263 13.07 -6.95 -10.39
CA HIS A 263 13.23 -8.01 -9.39
C HIS A 263 13.12 -9.40 -10.04
N PRO A 264 13.65 -10.45 -9.39
CA PRO A 264 13.65 -11.78 -9.97
C PRO A 264 12.32 -12.53 -9.80
N LEU A 265 12.03 -13.38 -10.78
CA LEU A 265 11.18 -14.55 -10.66
C LEU A 265 12.08 -15.77 -10.42
N VAL A 266 11.88 -16.45 -9.29
CA VAL A 266 12.50 -17.74 -8.97
C VAL A 266 11.59 -18.88 -9.47
N GLU A 267 12.02 -19.60 -10.50
CA GLU A 267 11.29 -20.74 -11.04
C GLU A 267 11.78 -22.02 -10.37
N CYS A 268 10.87 -22.69 -9.65
CA CYS A 268 11.10 -23.92 -8.91
C CYS A 268 10.53 -25.10 -9.69
N ARG A 269 11.40 -26.02 -10.13
CA ARG A 269 11.02 -27.23 -10.86
C ARG A 269 11.41 -28.49 -10.10
N ARG A 270 10.46 -29.39 -9.89
CA ARG A 270 10.68 -30.74 -9.37
C ARG A 270 11.62 -31.50 -10.31
N ASP A 271 12.65 -32.15 -9.75
CA ASP A 271 13.49 -33.08 -10.49
C ASP A 271 13.89 -34.26 -9.62
N GLY A 272 13.12 -35.34 -9.70
CA GLY A 272 13.33 -36.54 -8.87
C GLY A 272 13.19 -36.25 -7.37
N ASP A 273 14.27 -36.47 -6.64
CA ASP A 273 14.43 -36.19 -5.19
C ASP A 273 15.08 -34.83 -4.91
N ALA A 274 14.95 -33.90 -5.87
CA ALA A 274 15.40 -32.53 -5.74
C ALA A 274 14.38 -31.53 -6.29
N VAL A 275 14.67 -30.27 -6.05
CA VAL A 275 14.12 -29.11 -6.75
C VAL A 275 15.27 -28.36 -7.41
N VAL A 276 15.06 -27.95 -8.66
CA VAL A 276 15.96 -27.04 -9.38
C VAL A 276 15.34 -25.66 -9.33
N LEU A 277 16.07 -24.71 -8.76
CA LEU A 277 15.77 -23.29 -8.78
C LEU A 277 16.49 -22.66 -9.98
N SER A 278 15.80 -21.80 -10.70
CA SER A 278 16.37 -20.92 -11.73
C SER A 278 15.81 -19.51 -11.54
N GLN A 279 16.50 -18.49 -12.07
CA GLN A 279 16.05 -17.11 -11.96
C GLN A 279 16.10 -16.36 -13.28
N ARG A 280 15.15 -15.43 -13.44
CA ARG A 280 15.08 -14.44 -14.52
C ARG A 280 14.38 -13.19 -14.03
N ARG A 281 14.51 -12.07 -14.74
CA ARG A 281 13.73 -10.86 -14.41
C ARG A 281 12.24 -11.10 -14.56
N PHE A 282 11.46 -10.76 -13.55
CA PHE A 282 10.00 -10.72 -13.63
C PHE A 282 9.52 -9.45 -14.33
N CYS A 283 8.65 -9.60 -15.33
CA CYS A 283 8.00 -8.50 -16.02
C CYS A 283 6.54 -8.89 -16.31
N PHE A 284 5.63 -7.91 -16.27
CA PHE A 284 4.26 -8.12 -16.75
C PHE A 284 4.21 -8.32 -18.27
N ASP A 285 5.07 -7.61 -19.02
CA ASP A 285 5.37 -7.96 -20.41
C ASP A 285 6.46 -9.04 -20.45
N ARG A 286 6.05 -10.27 -20.77
CA ARG A 286 6.97 -11.41 -20.87
C ARG A 286 8.04 -11.24 -21.95
N ALA A 287 7.82 -10.41 -22.96
CA ALA A 287 8.80 -10.15 -24.01
C ALA A 287 10.03 -9.39 -23.49
N LEU A 288 9.90 -8.72 -22.33
CA LEU A 288 10.97 -7.95 -21.69
C LEU A 288 11.71 -8.70 -20.59
N SER A 289 11.29 -9.94 -20.30
CA SER A 289 12.02 -10.79 -19.35
C SER A 289 13.42 -11.09 -19.88
N SER A 290 14.42 -11.02 -18.99
CA SER A 290 15.83 -11.16 -19.33
C SER A 290 16.55 -12.12 -18.39
N ALA A 291 17.77 -12.52 -18.76
CA ALA A 291 18.68 -13.32 -17.91
C ALA A 291 19.44 -12.49 -16.87
N GLN A 292 18.95 -11.28 -16.54
CA GLN A 292 19.44 -10.50 -15.41
C GLN A 292 19.26 -11.30 -14.11
N ARG A 293 20.24 -11.23 -13.22
CA ARG A 293 20.33 -12.05 -12.02
C ARG A 293 20.63 -11.20 -10.80
N TRP A 294 20.15 -11.66 -9.66
CA TRP A 294 20.41 -11.09 -8.36
C TRP A 294 21.05 -12.17 -7.44
N PRO A 295 21.92 -11.76 -6.50
CA PRO A 295 22.22 -12.57 -5.33
C PRO A 295 21.01 -12.53 -4.39
N ILE A 296 20.18 -13.56 -4.39
CA ILE A 296 18.89 -13.58 -3.65
C ILE A 296 19.09 -14.25 -2.28
N PRO A 297 18.99 -13.51 -1.16
CA PRO A 297 18.94 -14.12 0.17
C PRO A 297 17.55 -14.73 0.39
N MET A 298 17.43 -16.03 0.13
CA MET A 298 16.19 -16.79 0.28
C MET A 298 16.11 -17.45 1.65
N VAL A 299 14.89 -17.65 2.14
CA VAL A 299 14.61 -18.57 3.24
C VAL A 299 13.56 -19.56 2.74
N VAL A 300 14.00 -20.76 2.40
CA VAL A 300 13.14 -21.79 1.83
C VAL A 300 12.54 -22.63 2.96
N LYS A 301 11.23 -22.85 2.95
CA LYS A 301 10.53 -23.72 3.88
C LYS A 301 10.23 -25.06 3.21
N ILE A 302 10.80 -26.14 3.75
CA ILE A 302 10.59 -27.52 3.27
C ILE A 302 9.96 -28.31 4.41
N ASP A 303 8.74 -28.82 4.21
CA ASP A 303 7.99 -29.55 5.24
C ASP A 303 7.94 -28.83 6.61
N GLY A 304 7.82 -27.50 6.56
CA GLY A 304 7.77 -26.63 7.75
C GLY A 304 9.14 -26.21 8.30
N GLN A 305 10.24 -26.78 7.80
CA GLN A 305 11.60 -26.43 8.22
C GLN A 305 12.19 -25.32 7.35
N GLU A 306 12.62 -24.23 7.97
CA GLU A 306 13.25 -23.09 7.28
C GLU A 306 14.73 -23.33 7.03
N ARG A 307 15.20 -22.95 5.83
CA ARG A 307 16.60 -23.08 5.41
C ARG A 307 17.03 -21.81 4.69
N PRO A 308 17.94 -21.00 5.25
CA PRO A 308 18.50 -19.86 4.55
C PRO A 308 19.41 -20.34 3.41
N VAL A 309 19.30 -19.68 2.25
CA VAL A 309 20.03 -20.01 1.03
C VAL A 309 20.35 -18.72 0.28
N LEU A 310 21.62 -18.49 -0.05
CA LEU A 310 21.99 -17.40 -0.96
C LEU A 310 22.00 -17.90 -2.40
N PHE A 311 20.96 -17.57 -3.18
CA PHE A 311 20.84 -17.96 -4.57
C PHE A 311 21.44 -16.93 -5.51
N ASP A 312 22.68 -17.17 -5.93
CA ASP A 312 23.50 -16.25 -6.75
C ASP A 312 23.88 -16.86 -8.12
N ALA A 313 23.50 -18.12 -8.35
CA ALA A 313 23.79 -18.83 -9.59
C ALA A 313 22.63 -18.69 -10.60
N GLY A 314 22.88 -19.07 -11.86
CA GLY A 314 21.80 -19.21 -12.85
C GLY A 314 20.83 -20.34 -12.50
N GLU A 315 21.37 -21.43 -11.93
CA GLU A 315 20.60 -22.55 -11.40
C GLU A 315 21.17 -23.00 -10.05
N MET A 316 20.31 -23.48 -9.16
CA MET A 316 20.68 -24.09 -7.89
C MET A 316 19.82 -25.33 -7.65
N ARG A 317 20.43 -26.42 -7.20
CA ARG A 317 19.72 -27.66 -6.88
C ARG A 317 19.64 -27.85 -5.37
N LEU A 318 18.44 -28.06 -4.83
CA LEU A 318 18.20 -28.34 -3.41
C LEU A 318 17.59 -29.75 -3.24
N PRO A 319 18.05 -30.55 -2.25
CA PRO A 319 17.41 -31.82 -1.94
C PRO A 319 15.96 -31.64 -1.48
N LEU A 320 15.04 -32.41 -2.05
CA LEU A 320 13.62 -32.39 -1.71
C LEU A 320 13.05 -33.80 -1.94
N ALA A 321 12.57 -34.49 -0.89
CA ALA A 321 11.99 -35.82 -1.07
C ALA A 321 10.69 -35.73 -1.90
N LYS A 322 10.34 -36.78 -2.64
CA LYS A 322 9.20 -36.76 -3.59
C LYS A 322 7.86 -36.35 -2.96
N ALA A 323 7.62 -36.72 -1.71
CA ALA A 323 6.40 -36.40 -0.97
C ALA A 323 6.44 -35.05 -0.24
N SER A 324 7.59 -34.36 -0.24
CA SER A 324 7.78 -33.09 0.45
C SER A 324 7.18 -31.92 -0.32
N TRP A 325 6.65 -30.94 0.42
CA TRP A 325 6.23 -29.65 -0.12
C TRP A 325 7.29 -28.58 0.15
N LEU A 326 7.25 -27.53 -0.65
CA LEU A 326 8.19 -26.42 -0.57
C LEU A 326 7.44 -25.09 -0.67
N PHE A 327 7.82 -24.14 0.17
CA PHE A 327 7.45 -22.74 0.05
C PHE A 327 8.73 -21.90 -0.08
N PRO A 328 8.96 -21.19 -1.20
CA PRO A 328 10.26 -20.56 -1.47
C PRO A 328 10.61 -19.40 -0.56
N ASN A 329 9.62 -18.68 -0.02
CA ASN A 329 9.80 -17.38 0.62
C ASN A 329 9.24 -17.35 2.05
N ALA A 330 9.82 -18.16 2.94
CA ALA A 330 9.38 -18.29 4.33
C ALA A 330 9.24 -16.93 5.02
N ARG A 331 8.24 -16.80 5.90
CA ARG A 331 7.88 -15.56 6.62
C ARG A 331 7.47 -14.37 5.71
N GLY A 332 7.49 -14.54 4.39
CA GLY A 332 7.14 -13.51 3.41
C GLY A 332 8.10 -12.32 3.36
N ILE A 333 9.39 -12.53 3.65
CA ILE A 333 10.38 -11.44 3.82
C ILE A 333 11.18 -11.09 2.57
N GLY A 334 11.23 -11.98 1.57
CA GLY A 334 12.03 -11.78 0.36
C GLY A 334 11.33 -10.94 -0.70
N PHE A 335 12.04 -10.02 -1.33
CA PHE A 335 11.55 -9.20 -2.45
C PHE A 335 11.79 -9.90 -3.79
N TYR A 336 11.08 -11.00 -4.03
CA TYR A 336 11.09 -11.72 -5.31
C TYR A 336 9.76 -12.43 -5.54
N ARG A 337 9.48 -12.71 -6.82
CA ARG A 337 8.37 -13.60 -7.21
C ARG A 337 8.87 -15.03 -7.31
N PHE A 338 7.99 -16.01 -7.17
CA PHE A 338 8.33 -17.41 -7.38
C PHE A 338 7.26 -18.14 -8.18
N ALA A 339 7.67 -19.05 -9.06
CA ALA A 339 6.76 -19.94 -9.77
C ALA A 339 7.07 -21.38 -9.38
N LEU A 340 6.05 -22.06 -8.85
CA LEU A 340 6.09 -23.51 -8.66
C LEU A 340 5.60 -24.17 -9.94
N ASP A 341 6.26 -25.25 -10.36
CA ASP A 341 5.68 -26.16 -11.34
C ASP A 341 4.43 -26.86 -10.79
N ASP A 342 3.75 -27.62 -11.65
CA ASP A 342 2.45 -28.21 -11.28
C ASP A 342 2.57 -29.25 -10.17
N ASP A 343 3.67 -30.01 -10.12
CA ASP A 343 3.92 -31.00 -9.07
C ASP A 343 4.12 -30.31 -7.70
N LEU A 344 4.94 -29.26 -7.65
CA LEU A 344 5.21 -28.52 -6.42
C LEU A 344 3.98 -27.72 -5.96
N PHE A 345 3.24 -27.12 -6.88
CA PHE A 345 2.01 -26.39 -6.56
C PHE A 345 0.94 -27.34 -6.00
N ALA A 346 0.73 -28.50 -6.65
CA ALA A 346 -0.18 -29.53 -6.17
C ALA A 346 0.21 -30.09 -4.79
N ALA A 347 1.52 -30.24 -4.52
CA ALA A 347 2.01 -30.66 -3.21
C ALA A 347 1.80 -29.59 -2.11
N LEU A 348 1.91 -28.30 -2.46
CA LEU A 348 1.72 -27.18 -1.52
C LEU A 348 0.25 -26.92 -1.20
N LEU A 349 -0.66 -27.04 -2.18
CA LEU A 349 -2.07 -26.68 -2.03
C LEU A 349 -2.75 -27.26 -0.77
N PRO A 350 -2.61 -28.57 -0.44
CA PRO A 350 -3.18 -29.15 0.78
C PRO A 350 -2.54 -28.63 2.08
N LYS A 351 -1.41 -27.92 1.99
CA LYS A 351 -0.58 -27.44 3.11
C LYS A 351 -0.64 -25.93 3.28
N VAL A 352 -1.35 -25.20 2.41
CA VAL A 352 -1.47 -23.73 2.49
C VAL A 352 -1.96 -23.27 3.87
N ARG A 353 -2.86 -24.02 4.51
CA ARG A 353 -3.36 -23.73 5.86
C ARG A 353 -2.34 -23.92 6.99
N SER A 354 -1.23 -24.64 6.74
CA SER A 354 -0.11 -24.77 7.69
C SER A 354 0.94 -23.68 7.54
N LEU A 355 0.82 -22.81 6.52
CA LEU A 355 1.67 -21.64 6.36
C LEU A 355 1.22 -20.52 7.32
N GLU A 356 2.16 -19.66 7.69
CA GLU A 356 1.87 -18.46 8.46
C GLU A 356 0.97 -17.49 7.67
N PRO A 357 0.23 -16.57 8.32
CA PRO A 357 -0.54 -15.54 7.62
C PRO A 357 0.25 -14.78 6.54
N GLU A 358 1.46 -14.35 6.87
CA GLU A 358 2.39 -13.61 6.01
C GLU A 358 2.71 -14.41 4.74
N GLU A 359 2.95 -15.70 4.89
CA GLU A 359 3.27 -16.62 3.80
C GLU A 359 2.06 -16.88 2.90
N ARG A 360 0.86 -17.04 3.49
CA ARG A 360 -0.39 -17.17 2.72
C ARG A 360 -0.69 -15.89 1.95
N LEU A 361 -0.46 -14.72 2.55
CA LEU A 361 -0.63 -13.43 1.92
C LEU A 361 0.31 -13.28 0.72
N VAL A 362 1.60 -13.56 0.91
CA VAL A 362 2.59 -13.57 -0.19
C VAL A 362 2.21 -14.56 -1.28
N LEU A 363 1.70 -15.75 -0.93
CA LEU A 363 1.24 -16.74 -1.91
C LEU A 363 0.07 -16.21 -2.76
N VAL A 364 -0.92 -15.57 -2.13
CA VAL A 364 -2.07 -14.96 -2.81
C VAL A 364 -1.62 -13.87 -3.77
N ASP A 365 -0.77 -12.96 -3.31
CA ASP A 365 -0.23 -11.88 -4.14
C ASP A 365 0.63 -12.41 -5.29
N ASN A 366 1.58 -13.30 -4.99
CA ASN A 366 2.46 -13.90 -5.97
C ASN A 366 1.69 -14.64 -7.06
N GLN A 367 0.73 -15.49 -6.68
CA GLN A 367 -0.09 -16.23 -7.64
C GLN A 367 -0.86 -15.29 -8.56
N TRP A 368 -1.36 -14.18 -8.03
CA TRP A 368 -2.05 -13.16 -8.82
C TRP A 368 -1.12 -12.43 -9.80
N ALA A 369 0.08 -12.06 -9.36
CA ALA A 369 1.09 -11.45 -10.23
C ALA A 369 1.45 -12.38 -11.41
N LEU A 370 1.60 -13.69 -11.16
CA LEU A 370 1.83 -14.69 -12.21
C LEU A 370 0.66 -14.80 -13.20
N VAL A 371 -0.58 -14.66 -12.73
CA VAL A 371 -1.77 -14.63 -13.59
C VAL A 371 -1.78 -13.37 -14.46
N ARG A 372 -1.55 -12.20 -13.84
CA ARG A 372 -1.46 -10.92 -14.58
C ARG A 372 -0.34 -10.93 -15.62
N ALA A 373 0.78 -11.59 -15.35
CA ALA A 373 1.88 -11.74 -16.31
C ALA A 373 1.66 -12.85 -17.36
N GLY A 374 0.57 -13.63 -17.27
CA GLY A 374 0.34 -14.77 -18.18
C GLY A 374 1.36 -15.91 -18.02
N VAL A 375 1.92 -16.06 -16.82
CA VAL A 375 2.78 -17.20 -16.44
C VAL A 375 1.94 -18.36 -15.93
N ARG A 376 0.81 -18.06 -15.27
CA ARG A 376 -0.19 -19.03 -14.82
C ARG A 376 -1.58 -18.60 -15.30
N SER A 377 -2.53 -19.53 -15.40
CA SER A 377 -3.92 -19.22 -15.75
C SER A 377 -4.72 -18.78 -14.52
N VAL A 378 -5.83 -18.07 -14.71
CA VAL A 378 -6.71 -17.66 -13.59
C VAL A 378 -7.28 -18.86 -12.83
N ALA A 379 -7.34 -20.05 -13.45
CA ALA A 379 -7.80 -21.29 -12.81
C ALA A 379 -6.95 -21.66 -11.58
N THR A 380 -5.63 -21.48 -11.63
CA THR A 380 -4.75 -21.81 -10.49
C THR A 380 -4.94 -20.85 -9.32
N TYR A 381 -5.33 -19.60 -9.61
CA TYR A 381 -5.75 -18.64 -8.58
C TYR A 381 -7.07 -19.07 -7.93
N VAL A 382 -8.05 -19.50 -8.72
CA VAL A 382 -9.32 -20.05 -8.19
C VAL A 382 -9.08 -21.32 -7.34
N GLU A 383 -8.16 -22.19 -7.73
CA GLU A 383 -7.74 -23.35 -6.92
C GLU A 383 -7.13 -22.94 -5.59
N LEU A 384 -6.25 -21.94 -5.58
CA LEU A 384 -5.70 -21.39 -4.35
C LEU A 384 -6.81 -20.83 -3.43
N LEU A 385 -7.78 -20.09 -3.98
CA LEU A 385 -8.93 -19.60 -3.20
C LEU A 385 -9.74 -20.76 -2.59
N ARG A 386 -9.87 -21.88 -3.30
CA ARG A 386 -10.54 -23.09 -2.77
C ARG A 386 -9.73 -23.73 -1.62
N ALA A 387 -8.41 -23.75 -1.72
CA ALA A 387 -7.51 -24.24 -0.66
C ALA A 387 -7.50 -23.34 0.59
N LEU A 388 -7.79 -22.04 0.40
CA LEU A 388 -7.96 -21.06 1.48
C LEU A 388 -9.38 -21.06 2.09
N ARG A 389 -10.21 -22.07 1.82
CA ARG A 389 -11.53 -22.18 2.45
C ARG A 389 -11.39 -22.15 3.98
N GLY A 390 -12.21 -21.32 4.62
CA GLY A 390 -12.16 -21.12 6.08
C GLY A 390 -11.04 -20.18 6.53
N GLU A 391 -10.38 -19.47 5.61
CA GLU A 391 -9.49 -18.37 5.97
C GLU A 391 -10.21 -17.32 6.79
N SER A 392 -9.54 -16.85 7.84
CA SER A 392 -10.03 -15.86 8.79
C SER A 392 -8.99 -14.80 9.15
N ASP A 393 -7.76 -14.91 8.65
CA ASP A 393 -6.77 -13.86 8.83
C ASP A 393 -7.15 -12.63 8.01
N ARG A 394 -7.26 -11.48 8.69
CA ARG A 394 -7.66 -10.20 8.09
C ARG A 394 -6.80 -9.86 6.88
N ALA A 395 -5.47 -9.90 7.00
CA ALA A 395 -4.58 -9.41 5.96
C ALA A 395 -4.56 -10.34 4.74
N VAL A 396 -4.63 -11.66 4.95
CA VAL A 396 -4.81 -12.63 3.85
C VAL A 396 -6.12 -12.37 3.11
N LEU A 397 -7.22 -12.12 3.84
CA LEU A 397 -8.52 -11.83 3.23
C LEU A 397 -8.56 -10.45 2.57
N THR A 398 -7.83 -9.45 3.06
CA THR A 398 -7.63 -8.17 2.37
C THR A 398 -6.96 -8.41 1.03
N ALA A 399 -5.88 -9.20 1.00
CA ALA A 399 -5.22 -9.54 -0.25
C ALA A 399 -6.21 -10.20 -1.22
N VAL A 400 -6.97 -11.21 -0.78
CA VAL A 400 -8.00 -11.86 -1.61
C VAL A 400 -9.05 -10.87 -2.10
N TYR A 401 -9.58 -10.01 -1.23
CA TYR A 401 -10.58 -9.01 -1.57
C TYR A 401 -10.10 -8.07 -2.69
N GLU A 402 -8.87 -7.56 -2.61
CA GLU A 402 -8.32 -6.64 -3.62
C GLU A 402 -8.25 -7.27 -5.01
N ARG A 403 -7.86 -8.55 -5.10
CA ARG A 403 -7.79 -9.27 -6.39
C ARG A 403 -9.17 -9.58 -6.93
N LEU A 404 -10.11 -9.97 -6.06
CA LEU A 404 -11.50 -10.18 -6.45
C LEU A 404 -12.14 -8.88 -6.93
N LEU A 405 -11.84 -7.76 -6.28
CA LEU A 405 -12.31 -6.45 -6.70
C LEU A 405 -11.71 -6.05 -8.04
N TRP A 406 -10.42 -6.32 -8.26
CA TRP A 406 -9.80 -6.08 -9.57
C TRP A 406 -10.51 -6.88 -10.67
N ILE A 407 -10.75 -8.18 -10.45
CA ILE A 407 -11.48 -9.02 -11.43
C ILE A 407 -12.88 -8.43 -11.68
N TRP A 408 -13.61 -8.07 -10.62
CA TRP A 408 -14.94 -7.48 -10.70
C TRP A 408 -14.94 -6.17 -11.51
N SER A 409 -13.98 -5.28 -11.26
CA SER A 409 -13.88 -3.96 -11.88
C SER A 409 -13.33 -3.97 -13.32
N HIS A 410 -12.55 -4.99 -13.70
CA HIS A 410 -11.76 -4.94 -14.94
C HIS A 410 -12.00 -6.11 -15.89
N ALA A 411 -12.32 -7.29 -15.40
CA ALA A 411 -12.25 -8.53 -16.17
C ALA A 411 -13.48 -9.44 -16.03
N LEU A 412 -14.52 -9.04 -15.29
CA LEU A 412 -15.71 -9.85 -15.04
C LEU A 412 -16.76 -9.66 -16.15
N PRO A 413 -17.04 -10.67 -16.98
CA PRO A 413 -18.15 -10.59 -17.93
C PRO A 413 -19.49 -10.53 -17.18
N GLU A 414 -20.43 -9.73 -17.67
CA GLU A 414 -21.74 -9.55 -17.05
C GLU A 414 -22.48 -10.89 -16.82
N THR A 415 -22.37 -11.82 -17.77
CA THR A 415 -22.96 -13.17 -17.70
C THR A 415 -22.39 -14.03 -16.58
N GLN A 416 -21.22 -13.70 -16.01
CA GLN A 416 -20.58 -14.44 -14.92
C GLN A 416 -20.79 -13.80 -13.55
N ARG A 417 -21.45 -12.63 -13.44
CA ARG A 417 -21.61 -11.89 -12.17
C ARG A 417 -22.18 -12.76 -11.04
N ALA A 418 -23.24 -13.52 -11.30
CA ALA A 418 -23.86 -14.38 -10.28
C ALA A 418 -22.92 -15.49 -9.79
N ARG A 419 -22.17 -16.14 -10.70
CA ARG A 419 -21.21 -17.19 -10.34
C ARG A 419 -20.02 -16.62 -9.58
N PHE A 420 -19.53 -15.46 -9.99
CA PHE A 420 -18.45 -14.76 -9.31
C PHE A 420 -18.89 -14.31 -7.91
N GLY A 421 -20.09 -13.76 -7.77
CA GLY A 421 -20.68 -13.43 -6.48
C GLY A 421 -20.75 -14.65 -5.56
N ALA A 422 -21.13 -15.83 -6.06
CA ALA A 422 -21.12 -17.06 -5.27
C ALA A 422 -19.71 -17.50 -4.82
N VAL A 423 -18.64 -17.18 -5.57
CA VAL A 423 -17.26 -17.40 -5.12
C VAL A 423 -16.92 -16.45 -3.98
N VAL A 424 -17.25 -15.17 -4.11
CA VAL A 424 -17.03 -14.16 -3.07
C VAL A 424 -17.79 -14.53 -1.79
N SER A 425 -19.07 -14.91 -1.89
CA SER A 425 -19.87 -15.33 -0.73
C SER A 425 -19.27 -16.54 -0.01
N ARG A 426 -18.71 -17.52 -0.73
CA ARG A 426 -18.05 -18.68 -0.08
C ARG A 426 -16.83 -18.30 0.77
N VAL A 427 -16.18 -17.18 0.46
CA VAL A 427 -15.01 -16.70 1.20
C VAL A 427 -15.43 -15.80 2.36
N PHE A 428 -16.34 -14.85 2.12
CA PHE A 428 -16.62 -13.77 3.08
C PHE A 428 -17.89 -13.97 3.92
N GLN A 429 -18.88 -14.75 3.46
CA GLN A 429 -20.09 -15.01 4.23
C GLN A 429 -19.79 -15.65 5.60
N PRO A 430 -18.90 -16.66 5.70
CA PRO A 430 -18.56 -17.24 7.01
C PRO A 430 -17.98 -16.24 8.00
N GLN A 431 -17.31 -15.18 7.50
CA GLN A 431 -16.76 -14.13 8.36
C GLN A 431 -17.87 -13.19 8.87
N LEU A 432 -18.79 -12.76 8.01
CA LEU A 432 -19.92 -11.95 8.45
C LEU A 432 -20.86 -12.74 9.39
N ASP A 433 -21.09 -14.03 9.13
CA ASP A 433 -21.90 -14.89 10.00
C ASP A 433 -21.27 -15.04 11.40
N ARG A 434 -19.94 -15.19 11.46
CA ARG A 434 -19.19 -15.30 12.72
C ARG A 434 -19.16 -13.98 13.50
N LEU A 435 -18.95 -12.87 12.80
CA LEU A 435 -18.71 -11.54 13.40
C LEU A 435 -20.00 -10.79 13.72
N GLY A 436 -21.09 -11.11 13.03
CA GLY A 436 -22.34 -10.36 13.08
C GLY A 436 -22.17 -8.90 12.62
N TRP A 437 -23.24 -8.13 12.76
CA TRP A 437 -23.26 -6.70 12.40
C TRP A 437 -22.92 -5.76 13.57
N ASP A 438 -23.03 -6.27 14.80
CA ASP A 438 -22.90 -5.48 16.03
C ASP A 438 -21.61 -5.92 16.75
N PRO A 439 -20.57 -5.07 16.79
CA PRO A 439 -19.31 -5.39 17.45
C PRO A 439 -19.47 -5.59 18.96
N PRO A 440 -18.90 -6.64 19.57
CA PRO A 440 -18.82 -6.77 21.02
C PRO A 440 -17.74 -5.84 21.60
N SER A 441 -17.85 -5.48 22.88
CA SER A 441 -16.92 -4.55 23.53
C SER A 441 -15.48 -5.07 23.63
N ASN A 442 -15.28 -6.39 23.66
CA ASN A 442 -13.98 -7.05 23.77
C ASN A 442 -13.46 -7.59 22.43
N GLU A 443 -13.92 -7.03 21.31
CA GLU A 443 -13.49 -7.47 19.99
C GLU A 443 -12.00 -7.19 19.72
N SER A 444 -11.35 -8.10 18.98
CA SER A 444 -9.99 -7.90 18.49
C SER A 444 -9.92 -6.84 17.38
N ASP A 445 -8.80 -6.11 17.31
CA ASP A 445 -8.59 -5.10 16.25
C ASP A 445 -8.57 -5.68 14.83
N ASP A 446 -8.20 -6.96 14.69
CA ASP A 446 -8.31 -7.68 13.41
C ASP A 446 -9.77 -7.95 13.03
N ASP A 447 -10.61 -8.38 13.97
CA ASP A 447 -12.03 -8.63 13.70
C ASP A 447 -12.81 -7.32 13.42
N ARG A 448 -12.46 -6.23 14.12
CA ARG A 448 -13.00 -4.87 13.86
C ARG A 448 -12.80 -4.41 12.42
N GLN A 449 -11.69 -4.82 11.80
CA GLN A 449 -11.36 -4.50 10.41
C GLN A 449 -11.84 -5.59 9.43
N LEU A 450 -11.91 -6.84 9.85
CA LEU A 450 -12.38 -7.95 9.01
C LEU A 450 -13.90 -7.86 8.75
N ARG A 451 -14.70 -7.42 9.73
CA ARG A 451 -16.14 -7.20 9.54
C ARG A 451 -16.46 -6.25 8.38
N PRO A 452 -15.96 -4.99 8.36
CA PRO A 452 -16.22 -4.08 7.25
C PRO A 452 -15.64 -4.58 5.92
N LEU A 453 -14.54 -5.34 5.92
CA LEU A 453 -14.02 -5.99 4.71
C LEU A 453 -15.02 -7.01 4.15
N ALA A 454 -15.58 -7.88 5.01
CA ALA A 454 -16.59 -8.86 4.61
C ALA A 454 -17.88 -8.18 4.11
N ILE A 455 -18.35 -7.13 4.78
CA ILE A 455 -19.51 -6.33 4.36
C ILE A 455 -19.29 -5.75 2.96
N ASN A 456 -18.12 -5.13 2.70
CA ASN A 456 -17.79 -4.61 1.38
C ASN A 456 -17.72 -5.71 0.31
N ALA A 457 -17.07 -6.83 0.60
CA ALA A 457 -16.98 -7.95 -0.34
C ALA A 457 -18.37 -8.48 -0.73
N LEU A 458 -19.25 -8.68 0.26
CA LEU A 458 -20.60 -9.21 0.03
C LEU A 458 -21.53 -8.18 -0.63
N GLY A 459 -21.45 -6.91 -0.23
CA GLY A 459 -22.33 -5.86 -0.76
C GLY A 459 -21.88 -5.30 -2.12
N VAL A 460 -20.61 -4.95 -2.27
CA VAL A 460 -20.10 -4.28 -3.48
C VAL A 460 -19.83 -5.27 -4.62
N ILE A 461 -19.22 -6.43 -4.30
CA ILE A 461 -18.80 -7.42 -5.31
C ILE A 461 -19.86 -8.51 -5.49
N ALA A 462 -20.30 -9.16 -4.41
CA ALA A 462 -21.27 -10.26 -4.51
C ALA A 462 -22.71 -9.78 -4.79
N GLY A 463 -23.04 -8.56 -4.36
CA GLY A 463 -24.38 -7.97 -4.53
C GLY A 463 -25.44 -8.67 -3.68
N ASP A 464 -25.09 -9.11 -2.47
CA ASP A 464 -26.02 -9.83 -1.58
C ASP A 464 -27.17 -8.91 -1.12
N PRO A 465 -28.44 -9.19 -1.49
CA PRO A 465 -29.55 -8.30 -1.20
C PRO A 465 -29.80 -8.01 0.29
N ALA A 466 -29.50 -8.97 1.18
CA ALA A 466 -29.68 -8.79 2.62
C ALA A 466 -28.61 -7.85 3.19
N VAL A 467 -27.36 -8.01 2.74
CA VAL A 467 -26.26 -7.09 3.10
C VAL A 467 -26.54 -5.68 2.59
N LEU A 468 -27.06 -5.53 1.37
CA LEU A 468 -27.44 -4.22 0.82
C LEU A 468 -28.51 -3.53 1.66
N ALA A 469 -29.59 -4.24 1.98
CA ALA A 469 -30.70 -3.69 2.76
C ALA A 469 -30.25 -3.26 4.16
N GLU A 470 -29.46 -4.08 4.84
CA GLU A 470 -28.97 -3.78 6.19
C GLU A 470 -27.95 -2.64 6.19
N ALA A 471 -27.04 -2.59 5.21
CA ALA A 471 -26.09 -1.50 5.06
C ALA A 471 -26.81 -0.15 4.85
N ARG A 472 -27.81 -0.12 3.95
CA ARG A 472 -28.63 1.06 3.69
C ARG A 472 -29.36 1.54 4.95
N ARG A 473 -30.02 0.62 5.66
CA ARG A 473 -30.75 0.94 6.90
C ARG A 473 -29.84 1.59 7.95
N ARG A 474 -28.63 1.05 8.14
CA ARG A 474 -27.69 1.56 9.15
C ARG A 474 -27.09 2.90 8.75
N ILE A 475 -26.67 3.08 7.49
CA ILE A 475 -26.07 4.35 7.07
C ILE A 475 -27.10 5.49 7.01
N GLU A 476 -28.33 5.22 6.57
CA GLU A 476 -29.40 6.22 6.62
C GLU A 476 -29.70 6.59 8.08
N GLY A 477 -29.72 5.61 8.99
CA GLY A 477 -29.85 5.88 10.43
C GLY A 477 -28.72 6.75 10.99
N HIS A 478 -27.49 6.51 10.56
CA HIS A 478 -26.33 7.33 10.93
C HIS A 478 -26.46 8.77 10.46
N LEU A 479 -26.84 8.98 9.20
CA LEU A 479 -27.15 10.29 8.64
C LEU A 479 -28.33 10.99 9.33
N ASP A 480 -29.22 10.23 9.97
CA ASP A 480 -30.36 10.74 10.76
C ASP A 480 -30.01 10.95 12.25
N GLY A 481 -28.72 10.89 12.63
CA GLY A 481 -28.25 11.13 14.00
C GLY A 481 -28.27 9.91 14.92
N ARG A 482 -28.40 8.68 14.38
CA ARG A 482 -28.21 7.43 15.14
C ARG A 482 -26.82 6.85 14.82
N PRO A 483 -25.77 7.21 15.58
CA PRO A 483 -24.40 6.90 15.21
C PRO A 483 -24.17 5.40 15.02
N ALA A 484 -23.54 5.03 13.90
CA ALA A 484 -23.02 3.69 13.68
C ALA A 484 -21.62 3.57 14.28
N ASP A 485 -21.14 2.34 14.47
CA ASP A 485 -19.76 2.09 14.90
C ASP A 485 -18.75 2.73 13.92
N PRO A 486 -17.74 3.49 14.40
CA PRO A 486 -16.72 4.13 13.56
C PRO A 486 -16.00 3.22 12.56
N ASN A 487 -15.85 1.93 12.88
CA ASN A 487 -15.24 0.94 11.98
C ASN A 487 -16.16 0.53 10.83
N LEU A 488 -17.47 0.73 10.97
CA LEU A 488 -18.47 0.30 10.01
C LEU A 488 -18.95 1.41 9.08
N ILE A 489 -18.92 2.68 9.50
CA ILE A 489 -19.48 3.81 8.73
C ILE A 489 -19.03 3.77 7.26
N LEU A 490 -17.73 3.65 6.99
CA LEU A 490 -17.23 3.64 5.61
C LEU A 490 -17.72 2.43 4.81
N ALA A 491 -17.73 1.23 5.38
CA ALA A 491 -18.21 0.04 4.67
C ALA A 491 -19.71 0.10 4.38
N LEU A 492 -20.50 0.57 5.36
CA LEU A 492 -21.93 0.80 5.18
C LEU A 492 -22.17 1.85 4.09
N ALA A 493 -21.40 2.95 4.13
CA ALA A 493 -21.50 4.03 3.17
C ALA A 493 -21.15 3.56 1.75
N ASN A 494 -20.06 2.80 1.60
CA ASN A 494 -19.62 2.24 0.33
C ASN A 494 -20.64 1.28 -0.28
N VAL A 495 -21.16 0.34 0.53
CA VAL A 495 -22.17 -0.63 0.06
C VAL A 495 -23.46 0.06 -0.36
N ALA A 496 -23.94 1.02 0.43
CA ALA A 496 -25.15 1.77 0.09
C ALA A 496 -24.94 2.69 -1.13
N ALA A 497 -23.76 3.30 -1.29
CA ALA A 497 -23.43 4.12 -2.45
C ALA A 497 -23.39 3.30 -3.75
N ALA A 498 -22.78 2.11 -3.73
CA ALA A 498 -22.66 1.23 -4.89
C ALA A 498 -24.01 0.81 -5.52
N HIS A 499 -25.11 0.93 -4.76
CA HIS A 499 -26.48 0.63 -5.20
C HIS A 499 -27.45 1.79 -4.90
N GLY A 500 -26.91 2.98 -4.62
CA GLY A 500 -27.65 4.17 -4.20
C GLY A 500 -28.11 5.02 -5.37
N ASP A 501 -29.17 5.79 -5.13
CA ASP A 501 -29.71 6.75 -6.09
C ASP A 501 -29.13 8.16 -5.87
N ALA A 502 -29.48 9.08 -6.77
CA ALA A 502 -29.07 10.48 -6.67
C ALA A 502 -29.57 11.20 -5.40
N ALA A 503 -30.66 10.74 -4.76
CA ALA A 503 -31.14 11.35 -3.52
C ALA A 503 -30.22 10.99 -2.35
N LEU A 504 -29.80 9.73 -2.25
CA LEU A 504 -28.80 9.31 -1.26
C LEU A 504 -27.43 9.97 -1.51
N HIS A 505 -27.04 10.12 -2.78
CA HIS A 505 -25.83 10.86 -3.16
C HIS A 505 -25.85 12.31 -2.65
N ALA A 506 -26.95 13.03 -2.88
CA ALA A 506 -27.12 14.39 -2.37
C ALA A 506 -27.08 14.46 -0.83
N ARG A 507 -27.59 13.44 -0.13
CA ARG A 507 -27.47 13.35 1.33
C ARG A 507 -26.03 13.18 1.78
N TYR A 508 -25.24 12.34 1.12
CA TYR A 508 -23.82 12.16 1.45
C TYR A 508 -23.05 13.45 1.26
N TYR A 509 -23.33 14.17 0.18
CA TYR A 509 -22.74 15.47 -0.10
C TYR A 509 -23.07 16.51 1.00
N ALA A 510 -24.35 16.65 1.35
CA ALA A 510 -24.79 17.58 2.37
C ALA A 510 -24.18 17.25 3.75
N HIS A 511 -24.12 15.97 4.11
CA HIS A 511 -23.50 15.51 5.35
C HIS A 511 -22.01 15.86 5.40
N ARG A 512 -21.27 15.54 4.32
CA ARG A 512 -19.86 15.89 4.19
C ARG A 512 -19.62 17.40 4.38
N GLN A 513 -20.45 18.25 3.75
CA GLN A 513 -20.35 19.70 3.90
C GLN A 513 -20.60 20.16 5.34
N ALA A 514 -21.50 19.50 6.06
CA ALA A 514 -21.83 19.86 7.44
C ALA A 514 -20.67 19.54 8.42
N VAL A 515 -19.84 18.54 8.13
CA VAL A 515 -18.78 18.06 9.03
C VAL A 515 -17.37 18.50 8.66
N VAL A 516 -17.16 19.13 7.50
CA VAL A 516 -15.82 19.46 6.93
C VAL A 516 -14.89 20.25 7.86
N LEU A 517 -15.42 21.05 8.80
CA LEU A 517 -14.64 21.84 9.75
C LEU A 517 -14.63 21.28 11.18
N THR A 518 -15.38 20.22 11.46
CA THR A 518 -15.64 19.73 12.82
C THR A 518 -15.32 18.26 13.02
N ASP A 519 -15.35 17.45 11.96
CA ASP A 519 -15.01 16.03 12.01
C ASP A 519 -14.30 15.62 10.71
N VAL A 520 -12.97 15.60 10.79
CA VAL A 520 -12.08 15.32 9.66
C VAL A 520 -12.19 13.87 9.21
N GLN A 521 -12.48 12.95 10.13
CA GLN A 521 -12.59 11.52 9.82
C GLN A 521 -13.89 11.23 9.09
N GLU A 522 -14.97 11.83 9.55
CA GLU A 522 -16.27 11.72 8.92
C GLU A 522 -16.30 12.32 7.51
N GLU A 523 -15.73 13.51 7.35
CA GLU A 523 -15.56 14.15 6.03
C GLU A 523 -14.88 13.20 5.04
N GLN A 524 -13.78 12.57 5.46
CA GLN A 524 -12.99 11.69 4.62
C GLN A 524 -13.73 10.39 4.23
N ARG A 525 -14.52 9.82 5.16
CA ARG A 525 -15.34 8.62 4.89
C ARG A 525 -16.36 8.89 3.80
N PHE A 526 -17.08 10.01 3.93
CA PHE A 526 -18.10 10.38 2.95
C PHE A 526 -17.49 10.87 1.64
N MET A 527 -16.31 11.48 1.65
CA MET A 527 -15.55 11.80 0.45
C MET A 527 -15.19 10.54 -0.36
N ASN A 528 -14.78 9.46 0.31
CA ASN A 528 -14.50 8.18 -0.35
C ASN A 528 -15.77 7.51 -0.88
N ALA A 529 -16.82 7.44 -0.06
CA ALA A 529 -18.07 6.78 -0.44
C ALA A 529 -18.84 7.54 -1.54
N PHE A 530 -18.70 8.88 -1.59
CA PHE A 530 -19.28 9.75 -2.62
C PHE A 530 -18.89 9.34 -4.04
N ALA A 531 -17.70 8.77 -4.21
CA ALA A 531 -17.18 8.34 -5.50
C ALA A 531 -17.81 7.04 -6.04
N LEU A 532 -18.45 6.25 -5.18
CA LEU A 532 -18.84 4.87 -5.50
C LEU A 532 -20.24 4.73 -6.10
N PHE A 533 -20.99 5.84 -6.24
CA PHE A 533 -22.31 5.84 -6.84
C PHE A 533 -22.27 5.46 -8.33
N ARG A 534 -23.21 4.60 -8.74
CA ARG A 534 -23.37 4.11 -10.12
C ARG A 534 -24.57 4.70 -10.85
N ASP A 535 -25.44 5.42 -10.14
CA ASP A 535 -26.58 6.12 -10.71
C ASP A 535 -26.13 7.22 -11.68
N GLU A 536 -26.81 7.33 -12.82
CA GLU A 536 -26.44 8.26 -13.91
C GLU A 536 -26.41 9.72 -13.45
N LYS A 537 -27.38 10.14 -12.62
CA LYS A 537 -27.45 11.52 -12.12
C LYS A 537 -26.39 11.76 -11.05
N ALA A 538 -26.10 10.78 -10.21
CA ALA A 538 -24.99 10.85 -9.25
C ALA A 538 -23.63 10.95 -9.96
N ILE A 539 -23.41 10.18 -11.03
CA ILE A 539 -22.21 10.28 -11.89
C ILE A 539 -22.10 11.68 -12.49
N ALA A 540 -23.19 12.23 -13.02
CA ALA A 540 -23.21 13.59 -13.56
C ALA A 540 -22.90 14.65 -12.47
N ALA A 541 -23.40 14.46 -11.25
CA ALA A 541 -23.07 15.33 -10.11
C ALA A 541 -21.60 15.22 -9.71
N ASN A 542 -21.01 14.02 -9.73
CA ASN A 542 -19.58 13.81 -9.50
C ASN A 542 -18.73 14.51 -10.57
N VAL A 543 -19.14 14.44 -11.84
CA VAL A 543 -18.49 15.18 -12.93
C VAL A 543 -18.55 16.70 -12.68
N ALA A 544 -19.71 17.23 -12.28
CA ALA A 544 -19.84 18.65 -11.95
C ALA A 544 -18.92 19.05 -10.79
N ALA A 545 -18.88 18.24 -9.73
CA ALA A 545 -18.07 18.50 -8.54
C ALA A 545 -16.55 18.54 -8.82
N LEU A 546 -16.07 17.77 -9.83
CA LEU A 546 -14.69 17.84 -10.30
C LEU A 546 -14.35 19.17 -11.00
N LEU A 547 -15.36 19.86 -11.54
CA LEU A 547 -15.19 21.01 -12.44
C LEU A 547 -15.50 22.34 -11.77
N ASP A 548 -16.43 22.37 -10.81
CA ASP A 548 -17.00 23.60 -10.25
C ASP A 548 -16.33 24.09 -8.94
N GLY A 549 -15.30 23.38 -8.46
CA GLY A 549 -14.57 23.73 -7.23
C GLY A 549 -15.20 23.19 -5.95
N THR A 550 -16.26 22.38 -6.05
CA THR A 550 -16.83 21.62 -4.92
C THR A 550 -15.78 20.77 -4.20
N ILE A 551 -14.84 20.22 -4.96
CA ILE A 551 -13.70 19.45 -4.45
C ILE A 551 -12.47 20.36 -4.47
N ARG A 552 -11.80 20.47 -3.33
CA ARG A 552 -10.52 21.20 -3.23
C ARG A 552 -9.50 20.58 -4.17
N ASP A 553 -8.64 21.38 -4.76
CA ASP A 553 -7.66 20.90 -5.76
C ASP A 553 -6.80 19.74 -5.23
N GLN A 554 -6.35 19.81 -3.98
CA GLN A 554 -5.56 18.73 -3.35
C GLN A 554 -6.30 17.39 -3.17
N ASP A 555 -7.64 17.42 -3.19
CA ASP A 555 -8.51 16.27 -2.99
C ASP A 555 -9.00 15.70 -4.33
N VAL A 556 -8.80 16.42 -5.45
CA VAL A 556 -9.17 15.97 -6.80
C VAL A 556 -8.52 14.62 -7.12
N MET A 557 -7.23 14.48 -6.83
CA MET A 557 -6.49 13.23 -6.98
C MET A 557 -7.15 12.07 -6.24
N LEU A 558 -7.49 12.29 -4.96
CA LEU A 558 -8.07 11.25 -4.10
C LEU A 558 -9.44 10.84 -4.62
N LEU A 559 -10.24 11.82 -5.06
CA LEU A 559 -11.54 11.55 -5.65
C LEU A 559 -11.42 10.76 -6.96
N LEU A 560 -10.58 11.22 -7.89
CA LEU A 560 -10.39 10.58 -9.18
C LEU A 560 -9.93 9.12 -9.05
N ARG A 561 -9.07 8.83 -8.07
CA ARG A 561 -8.65 7.46 -7.76
C ARG A 561 -9.85 6.56 -7.45
N GLU A 562 -10.81 7.04 -6.65
CA GLU A 562 -12.00 6.27 -6.30
C GLU A 562 -13.05 6.25 -7.43
N LEU A 563 -13.26 7.38 -8.12
CA LEU A 563 -14.19 7.47 -9.25
C LEU A 563 -13.83 6.49 -10.38
N MET A 564 -12.53 6.37 -10.69
CA MET A 564 -12.05 5.46 -11.74
C MET A 564 -12.15 3.96 -11.35
N ARG A 565 -12.54 3.63 -10.11
CA ARG A 565 -12.86 2.26 -9.72
C ARG A 565 -14.25 1.83 -10.17
N VAL A 566 -15.15 2.78 -10.45
CA VAL A 566 -16.54 2.54 -10.83
C VAL A 566 -16.64 2.36 -12.35
N PRO A 567 -16.79 1.12 -12.88
CA PRO A 567 -16.75 0.88 -14.31
C PRO A 567 -17.81 1.67 -15.09
N GLU A 568 -19.00 1.84 -14.51
CA GLU A 568 -20.13 2.58 -15.08
C GLU A 568 -19.84 4.06 -15.27
N GLY A 569 -19.03 4.66 -14.38
CA GLY A 569 -18.69 6.09 -14.40
C GLY A 569 -17.47 6.43 -15.26
N ARG A 570 -16.56 5.47 -15.50
CA ARG A 570 -15.30 5.70 -16.25
C ARG A 570 -15.48 6.46 -17.57
N PRO A 571 -16.48 6.17 -18.44
CA PRO A 571 -16.67 6.93 -19.67
C PRO A 571 -16.96 8.41 -19.43
N ALA A 572 -17.78 8.73 -18.42
CA ALA A 572 -18.15 10.11 -18.10
C ALA A 572 -16.96 10.87 -17.48
N TYR A 573 -16.25 10.27 -16.53
CA TYR A 573 -15.08 10.89 -15.90
C TYR A 573 -13.94 11.10 -16.89
N SER A 574 -13.64 10.08 -17.71
CA SER A 574 -12.60 10.17 -18.74
C SER A 574 -12.91 11.26 -19.77
N ARG A 575 -14.17 11.36 -20.21
CA ARG A 575 -14.62 12.44 -21.10
C ARG A 575 -14.45 13.81 -20.44
N ALA A 576 -14.89 13.96 -19.19
CA ALA A 576 -14.81 15.23 -18.47
C ALA A 576 -13.36 15.72 -18.34
N ILE A 577 -12.42 14.84 -17.99
CA ILE A 577 -10.99 15.20 -17.90
C ILE A 577 -10.45 15.69 -19.26
N ARG A 578 -10.78 14.99 -20.35
CA ARG A 578 -10.28 15.33 -21.68
C ARG A 578 -10.89 16.60 -22.25
N GLU A 579 -12.21 16.75 -22.15
CA GLU A 579 -12.93 17.89 -22.72
C GLU A 579 -12.76 19.17 -21.89
N ARG A 580 -12.50 19.04 -20.58
CA ARG A 580 -12.31 20.15 -19.65
C ARG A 580 -10.89 20.24 -19.12
N TRP A 581 -9.91 19.91 -19.96
CA TRP A 581 -8.50 19.97 -19.59
C TRP A 581 -8.06 21.37 -19.14
N ASP A 582 -8.74 22.43 -19.60
CA ASP A 582 -8.56 23.82 -19.15
C ASP A 582 -8.69 23.99 -17.63
N ARG A 583 -9.47 23.14 -16.95
CA ARG A 583 -9.63 23.13 -15.49
C ARG A 583 -8.44 22.52 -14.76
N PHE A 584 -7.77 21.53 -15.37
CA PHE A 584 -6.74 20.70 -14.73
C PHE A 584 -5.32 21.12 -15.12
N ALA A 585 -5.14 21.67 -16.33
CA ALA A 585 -3.86 22.16 -16.83
C ALA A 585 -3.15 23.18 -15.91
N PRO A 586 -3.84 24.12 -15.21
CA PRO A 586 -3.17 25.09 -14.33
C PRO A 586 -2.92 24.59 -12.91
N LEU A 587 -3.29 23.34 -12.59
CA LEU A 587 -3.03 22.76 -11.27
C LEU A 587 -1.53 22.54 -11.05
N ASP A 588 -1.15 22.44 -9.77
CA ASP A 588 0.21 22.02 -9.39
C ASP A 588 0.63 20.75 -10.14
N ALA A 589 1.91 20.66 -10.52
CA ALA A 589 2.42 19.59 -11.35
C ALA A 589 2.12 18.20 -10.79
N SER A 590 2.20 18.01 -9.46
CA SER A 590 1.88 16.74 -8.80
C SER A 590 0.41 16.35 -9.03
N ILE A 591 -0.52 17.28 -8.76
CA ILE A 591 -1.96 17.04 -8.91
C ILE A 591 -2.32 16.82 -10.38
N ARG A 592 -1.77 17.64 -11.27
CA ARG A 592 -1.97 17.55 -12.72
C ARG A 592 -1.51 16.20 -13.27
N ASN A 593 -0.37 15.69 -12.81
CA ASN A 593 0.15 14.37 -13.19
C ASN A 593 -0.78 13.26 -12.71
N ASP A 594 -1.29 13.35 -11.48
CA ASP A 594 -2.24 12.37 -10.95
C ASP A 594 -3.58 12.36 -11.70
N VAL A 595 -4.06 13.52 -12.16
CA VAL A 595 -5.26 13.61 -13.02
C VAL A 595 -5.02 12.82 -14.31
N LEU A 596 -3.86 12.99 -14.95
CA LEU A 596 -3.48 12.23 -16.15
C LEU A 596 -3.36 10.74 -15.85
N ALA A 597 -2.62 10.37 -14.80
CA ALA A 597 -2.44 8.98 -14.36
C ALA A 597 -3.76 8.28 -14.03
N SER A 598 -4.78 9.03 -13.59
CA SER A 598 -6.12 8.46 -13.35
C SER A 598 -6.74 7.83 -14.62
N LEU A 599 -6.44 8.37 -15.81
CA LEU A 599 -6.92 7.83 -17.08
C LEU A 599 -6.30 6.45 -17.40
N ALA A 600 -5.11 6.16 -16.87
CA ALA A 600 -4.42 4.88 -17.04
C ALA A 600 -5.09 3.71 -16.27
N ARG A 601 -6.14 3.98 -15.48
CA ARG A 601 -6.84 2.98 -14.66
C ARG A 601 -7.95 2.23 -15.41
N SER A 602 -8.26 2.58 -16.65
CA SER A 602 -9.29 1.87 -17.43
C SER A 602 -8.73 0.63 -18.12
N THR A 603 -9.56 -0.40 -18.26
CA THR A 603 -9.27 -1.59 -19.08
C THR A 603 -10.22 -1.73 -20.27
N ASP A 604 -11.15 -0.78 -20.44
CA ASP A 604 -12.05 -0.74 -21.59
C ASP A 604 -11.27 -0.37 -22.87
N PRO A 605 -11.33 -1.17 -23.95
CA PRO A 605 -10.54 -0.94 -25.16
C PRO A 605 -10.77 0.42 -25.83
N ALA A 606 -11.98 0.98 -25.76
CA ALA A 606 -12.26 2.30 -26.32
C ALA A 606 -11.63 3.40 -25.45
N LEU A 607 -11.83 3.33 -24.13
CA LEU A 607 -11.24 4.30 -23.21
C LEU A 607 -9.70 4.23 -23.20
N VAL A 608 -9.13 3.03 -23.33
CA VAL A 608 -7.68 2.81 -23.43
C VAL A 608 -7.10 3.56 -24.63
N ARG A 609 -7.70 3.43 -25.82
CA ARG A 609 -7.22 4.13 -27.02
C ARG A 609 -7.28 5.65 -26.86
N ASP A 610 -8.40 6.16 -26.35
CA ASP A 610 -8.57 7.59 -26.16
C ASP A 610 -7.62 8.15 -25.07
N ALA A 611 -7.44 7.42 -23.96
CA ALA A 611 -6.51 7.77 -22.91
C ALA A 611 -5.07 7.77 -23.40
N GLU A 612 -4.68 6.78 -24.19
CA GLU A 612 -3.35 6.72 -24.79
C GLU A 612 -3.08 7.92 -25.73
N ALA A 613 -4.03 8.25 -26.59
CA ALA A 613 -3.90 9.42 -27.46
C ALA A 613 -3.76 10.71 -26.65
N PHE A 614 -4.61 10.89 -25.63
CA PHE A 614 -4.61 12.08 -24.79
C PHE A 614 -3.35 12.21 -23.94
N LEU A 615 -2.89 11.13 -23.30
CA LEU A 615 -1.65 11.13 -22.52
C LEU A 615 -0.46 11.54 -23.39
N ARG A 616 -0.33 10.97 -24.59
CA ARG A 616 0.73 11.35 -25.54
C ARG A 616 0.67 12.82 -25.95
N GLU A 617 -0.52 13.37 -26.13
CA GLU A 617 -0.72 14.77 -26.50
C GLU A 617 -0.39 15.74 -25.36
N ARG A 618 -0.68 15.35 -24.10
CA ARG A 618 -0.55 16.22 -22.91
C ARG A 618 0.72 15.98 -22.11
N THR A 619 1.56 15.03 -22.50
CA THR A 619 2.84 14.77 -21.83
C THR A 619 3.78 15.97 -22.01
N GLU A 620 4.13 16.62 -20.90
CA GLU A 620 5.16 17.65 -20.83
C GLU A 620 6.54 17.03 -20.48
N PRO A 621 7.67 17.74 -20.73
CA PRO A 621 9.01 17.20 -20.45
C PRO A 621 9.23 16.69 -19.03
N ASP A 622 8.68 17.39 -18.04
CA ASP A 622 8.69 17.11 -16.59
C ASP A 622 7.82 15.91 -16.20
N MET A 623 7.08 15.31 -17.14
CA MET A 623 6.18 14.17 -16.89
C MET A 623 6.54 12.94 -17.71
N ARG A 624 7.65 12.95 -18.45
CA ARG A 624 7.90 11.88 -19.43
C ARG A 624 7.98 10.50 -18.79
N GLU A 625 8.63 10.36 -17.64
CA GLU A 625 8.76 9.05 -16.98
C GLU A 625 7.40 8.56 -16.45
N SER A 626 6.64 9.44 -15.77
CA SER A 626 5.31 9.10 -15.27
C SER A 626 4.33 8.77 -16.40
N ALA A 627 4.31 9.55 -17.47
CA ALA A 627 3.46 9.29 -18.64
C ALA A 627 3.83 7.99 -19.36
N GLN A 628 5.13 7.66 -19.49
CA GLN A 628 5.58 6.38 -20.03
C GLN A 628 5.08 5.21 -19.18
N ARG A 629 5.22 5.32 -17.86
CA ARG A 629 4.72 4.34 -16.90
C ARG A 629 3.20 4.15 -16.99
N ASP A 630 2.47 5.25 -17.09
CA ASP A 630 1.01 5.23 -17.16
C ASP A 630 0.52 4.59 -18.46
N LEU A 631 1.14 4.93 -19.60
CA LEU A 631 0.87 4.31 -20.90
C LEU A 631 1.17 2.80 -20.90
N GLU A 632 2.29 2.39 -20.29
CA GLU A 632 2.64 0.98 -20.16
C GLU A 632 1.61 0.24 -19.29
N THR A 633 1.32 0.78 -18.11
CA THR A 633 0.35 0.23 -17.15
C THR A 633 -1.02 0.05 -17.77
N LEU A 634 -1.51 1.06 -18.51
CA LEU A 634 -2.78 1.03 -19.21
C LEU A 634 -2.87 -0.16 -20.18
N ARG A 635 -1.84 -0.36 -21.01
CA ARG A 635 -1.78 -1.46 -21.99
C ARG A 635 -1.70 -2.83 -21.31
N LEU A 636 -0.84 -2.96 -20.30
CA LEU A 636 -0.66 -4.22 -19.57
C LEU A 636 -1.92 -4.64 -18.83
N ASN A 637 -2.60 -3.68 -18.19
CA ASN A 637 -3.86 -3.94 -17.49
C ASN A 637 -4.97 -4.34 -18.46
N ALA A 638 -5.09 -3.66 -19.61
CA ALA A 638 -6.07 -4.02 -20.63
C ALA A 638 -5.82 -5.45 -21.16
N ALA A 639 -4.56 -5.78 -21.49
CA ALA A 639 -4.20 -7.11 -21.97
C ALA A 639 -4.42 -8.20 -20.90
N ALA A 640 -4.11 -7.92 -19.63
CA ALA A 640 -4.36 -8.84 -18.53
C ALA A 640 -5.87 -9.05 -18.32
N ALA A 641 -6.67 -7.98 -18.37
CA ALA A 641 -8.11 -8.04 -18.20
C ALA A 641 -8.78 -8.88 -19.29
N GLU A 642 -8.37 -8.71 -20.55
CA GLU A 642 -8.87 -9.50 -21.68
C GLU A 642 -8.59 -11.01 -21.51
N ARG A 643 -7.33 -11.37 -21.17
CA ARG A 643 -6.96 -12.78 -20.93
C ARG A 643 -7.72 -13.38 -19.74
N VAL A 644 -7.78 -12.66 -18.62
CA VAL A 644 -8.48 -13.12 -17.42
C VAL A 644 -9.97 -13.31 -17.74
N ALA A 645 -10.60 -12.37 -18.44
CA ALA A 645 -12.02 -12.47 -18.82
C ALA A 645 -12.30 -13.71 -19.69
N ALA A 646 -11.41 -14.02 -20.63
CA ALA A 646 -11.54 -15.18 -21.51
C ALA A 646 -11.46 -16.52 -20.76
N GLU A 647 -10.58 -16.62 -19.76
CA GLU A 647 -10.36 -17.84 -18.99
C GLU A 647 -11.37 -18.01 -17.83
N LEU A 648 -11.88 -16.89 -17.29
CA LEU A 648 -12.66 -16.87 -16.04
C LEU A 648 -13.91 -17.76 -16.12
N SER A 649 -14.59 -17.79 -17.27
CA SER A 649 -15.79 -18.63 -17.45
C SER A 649 -15.51 -20.12 -17.30
N ALA A 650 -14.31 -20.58 -17.67
CA ALA A 650 -13.89 -21.97 -17.47
C ALA A 650 -13.46 -22.20 -16.01
N ALA A 651 -12.73 -21.26 -15.42
CA ALA A 651 -12.24 -21.36 -14.04
C ALA A 651 -13.37 -21.34 -12.98
N LEU A 652 -14.49 -20.66 -13.28
CA LEU A 652 -15.66 -20.59 -12.39
C LEU A 652 -16.59 -21.80 -12.46
N ARG A 653 -16.43 -22.68 -13.47
CA ARG A 653 -17.13 -23.98 -13.51
C ARG A 653 -16.52 -24.92 -12.47
#